data_AF-A0A7W9PCR8-F1
#
_entry.id   AF-A0A7W9PCR8-F1
#
_cell.length_a   1.000
_cell.length_b   1.000
_cell.length_c   1.000
_cell.angle_alpha   90.00
_cell.angle_beta   90.00
_cell.angle_gamma   90.00
#
_symmetry.space_group_name_H-M   'P 1'
#
loop_
_entity.id
_entity.type
_entity.pdbx_description
1 polymer ?
#
loop_
_entity_poly.entity_id
_entity_poly.type
_entity_poly.pdbx_seq_one_letter_code
_entity_poly.pdbx_strand_id
1 'polypeptide(L)'
;MSAQDLPQELRRALSAVARMPRLLVASDYDGTIAPIVSDPTKAYPHRESVSALRALAGLTATTAAVISGRALRDLAALSRLPVEVQLIGSHGSEFDVGFVHAIDNDAKQLLTEVQHALERIATDHPGAAVEIKPASVALHVRNAAPEVGRRALQQARQGPASWVGVQVTEGKAVVELAVIQTDKGKALDIIRHQEGASAAVFFGDDVTDEKAFARLSGPDVGIKVGEGTSLAGYRVASTEEVAKALAFLLEERRTWLAGASAPRIERLTMLAGPRSKALVTPDGTVTWLCHPEPDSAAVFAHLLGGPQAGHFTITPERPGLPLSQRYVDGTMTVETRWASLQVVDYLPHDVPPERTDLTRVITGDARAVVTFAPRPEFGQVPVNLERDTAGLRVHGTNDPIVLRSPGVEWEIVEEGIHQTARAVVDPSNGPVILEMRCGTSDLAPAMVSEPERRREAEHYWRDWASELALPPLKPDLMKRSALTLRGLVHAPSGSIMAAATTSLPEDIGGVRNWDYRYCWLRDASMTAHALVTLGSVTEAEDFLEWVHRVLGTLAGPERLHPLYTLYGETLPPEAVLDALPGYAGSRPVRVGNAANMQVQLDVFGPIVDLIAGLAEARELKGITDPSKALPDRDWDLVTAMVSAVQRRWREPDHGIWEIRGNPRHHVYSKVMGWLTVDRALRLAERFHRGVDPAWLELRETIADEVKTKGWNDEVQSYTAAYDGTDLDAATLYIGLSGLIEPSDPRFAATVVATEAELRSGSTVYRYHHDDGLPGGEGGFHLCAAWLVEAYLLIGKRADAEALFAQLVDVAGPTGLLSEEYDPVAERSLGNHPQAYSHLGLLRCAQLLSQPVAALAQ
;
A
#
# COMPACT_ATOMS: atom_id res chain seq x y z
N MET A 1 2.99 -15.35 -31.98
CA MET A 1 2.43 -16.61 -31.43
C MET A 1 1.60 -16.24 -30.21
N SER A 2 0.33 -16.65 -30.12
CA SER A 2 -0.62 -16.07 -29.16
C SER A 2 -0.80 -16.98 -27.93
N ALA A 3 -0.95 -16.38 -26.75
CA ALA A 3 -1.21 -17.08 -25.50
C ALA A 3 -2.55 -17.87 -25.47
N GLN A 4 -3.41 -17.73 -26.49
CA GLN A 4 -4.69 -18.46 -26.60
C GLN A 4 -4.51 -19.97 -26.81
N ASP A 5 -3.30 -20.43 -27.15
CA ASP A 5 -3.00 -21.84 -27.41
C ASP A 5 -2.90 -22.71 -26.14
N LEU A 6 -2.81 -22.10 -24.95
CA LEU A 6 -2.73 -22.84 -23.68
C LEU A 6 -4.12 -23.27 -23.17
N PRO A 7 -4.24 -24.45 -22.53
CA PRO A 7 -5.48 -24.89 -21.90
C PRO A 7 -6.08 -23.82 -20.98
N GLN A 8 -7.40 -23.62 -21.04
CA GLN A 8 -8.08 -22.56 -20.29
C GLN A 8 -7.87 -22.67 -18.78
N GLU A 9 -7.89 -23.88 -18.23
CA GLU A 9 -7.70 -24.14 -16.81
C GLU A 9 -6.27 -23.79 -16.36
N LEU A 10 -5.26 -24.12 -17.18
CA LEU A 10 -3.87 -23.74 -16.92
C LEU A 10 -3.72 -22.21 -16.94
N ARG A 11 -4.34 -21.51 -17.89
CA ARG A 11 -4.32 -20.03 -17.91
C ARG A 11 -4.92 -19.43 -16.65
N ARG A 12 -6.05 -19.96 -16.16
CA ARG A 12 -6.65 -19.50 -14.89
C ARG A 12 -5.73 -19.73 -13.71
N ALA A 13 -5.09 -20.90 -13.62
CA ALA A 13 -4.14 -21.22 -12.57
C ALA A 13 -2.91 -20.28 -12.59
N LEU A 14 -2.33 -20.07 -13.77
CA LEU A 14 -1.20 -19.16 -13.97
C LEU A 14 -1.58 -17.70 -13.65
N SER A 15 -2.75 -17.22 -14.07
CA SER A 15 -3.24 -15.88 -13.70
C SER A 15 -3.46 -15.72 -12.20
N ALA A 16 -3.90 -16.77 -11.50
CA ALA A 16 -4.08 -16.73 -10.04
C ALA A 16 -2.74 -16.71 -9.31
N VAL A 17 -1.82 -17.60 -9.66
CA VAL A 17 -0.50 -17.70 -9.01
C VAL A 17 0.39 -16.49 -9.33
N ALA A 18 0.23 -15.86 -10.50
CA ALA A 18 0.89 -14.60 -10.88
C ALA A 18 0.62 -13.45 -9.90
N ARG A 19 -0.45 -13.53 -9.10
CA ARG A 19 -0.87 -12.47 -8.16
C ARG A 19 -0.41 -12.75 -6.72
N MET A 20 0.36 -13.81 -6.50
CA MET A 20 0.84 -14.16 -5.17
C MET A 20 1.92 -13.18 -4.70
N PRO A 21 1.99 -12.79 -3.42
CA PRO A 21 2.90 -11.75 -2.95
C PRO A 21 4.37 -12.03 -3.32
N ARG A 22 4.85 -13.24 -3.03
CA ARG A 22 6.19 -13.73 -3.39
C ARG A 22 6.06 -15.01 -4.21
N LEU A 23 6.53 -14.98 -5.46
CA LEU A 23 6.35 -16.06 -6.42
C LEU A 23 7.68 -16.74 -6.74
N LEU A 24 7.75 -18.06 -6.58
CA LEU A 24 8.86 -18.87 -7.09
C LEU A 24 8.44 -19.52 -8.41
N VAL A 25 9.18 -19.28 -9.49
CA VAL A 25 9.02 -19.95 -10.78
C VAL A 25 10.21 -20.86 -11.01
N ALA A 26 10.02 -22.16 -10.80
CA ALA A 26 11.06 -23.16 -10.94
C ALA A 26 10.79 -24.09 -12.13
N SER A 27 11.84 -24.60 -12.75
CA SER A 27 11.73 -25.50 -13.90
C SER A 27 12.85 -26.54 -13.89
N ASP A 28 12.58 -27.75 -14.36
CA ASP A 28 13.63 -28.64 -14.83
C ASP A 28 14.27 -28.10 -16.12
N TYR A 29 15.48 -28.57 -16.42
CA TYR A 29 16.24 -28.20 -17.60
C TYR A 29 15.94 -29.10 -18.81
N ASP A 30 16.34 -30.37 -18.74
CA ASP A 30 16.21 -31.33 -19.84
C ASP A 30 14.75 -31.76 -19.99
N GLY A 31 14.27 -31.95 -21.22
CA GLY A 31 12.88 -32.34 -21.49
C GLY A 31 11.81 -31.29 -21.14
N THR A 32 12.21 -30.19 -20.51
CA THR A 32 11.31 -29.12 -20.04
C THR A 32 11.58 -27.79 -20.76
N ILE A 33 12.68 -27.08 -20.43
CA ILE A 33 13.06 -25.84 -21.15
C ILE A 33 14.03 -26.11 -22.31
N ALA A 34 14.75 -27.23 -22.27
CA ALA A 34 15.61 -27.73 -23.34
C ALA A 34 15.05 -29.07 -23.86
N PRO A 35 14.92 -29.28 -25.19
CA PRO A 35 14.45 -30.55 -25.72
C PRO A 35 15.46 -31.68 -25.44
N ILE A 36 14.94 -32.89 -25.23
CA ILE A 36 15.78 -34.09 -25.14
C ILE A 36 16.40 -34.36 -26.52
N VAL A 37 17.73 -34.36 -26.57
CA VAL A 37 18.52 -34.65 -27.77
C VAL A 37 19.46 -35.82 -27.53
N SER A 38 19.93 -36.45 -28.60
CA SER A 38 20.81 -37.64 -28.52
C SER A 38 22.19 -37.34 -27.92
N ASP A 39 22.65 -36.10 -28.03
CA ASP A 39 23.91 -35.60 -27.46
C ASP A 39 23.57 -34.55 -26.37
N PRO A 40 23.61 -34.91 -25.07
CA PRO A 40 23.23 -34.01 -23.99
C PRO A 40 24.03 -32.70 -23.93
N THR A 41 25.20 -32.63 -24.55
CA THR A 41 26.01 -31.40 -24.62
C THR A 41 25.45 -30.37 -25.61
N LYS A 42 24.45 -30.77 -26.41
CA LYS A 42 23.74 -29.94 -27.39
C LYS A 42 22.28 -29.66 -27.02
N ALA A 43 21.86 -30.03 -25.81
CA ALA A 43 20.54 -29.71 -25.28
C ALA A 43 20.51 -28.23 -24.87
N TYR A 44 20.31 -27.33 -25.83
CA TYR A 44 20.17 -25.90 -25.57
C TYR A 44 18.71 -25.56 -25.24
N PRO A 45 18.46 -24.66 -24.27
CA PRO A 45 17.10 -24.26 -23.95
C PRO A 45 16.52 -23.40 -25.07
N HIS A 46 15.19 -23.41 -25.20
CA HIS A 46 14.50 -22.48 -26.08
C HIS A 46 14.82 -21.03 -25.67
N ARG A 47 15.10 -20.18 -26.66
CA ARG A 47 15.48 -18.77 -26.42
C ARG A 47 14.37 -18.02 -25.69
N GLU A 48 13.13 -18.35 -26.02
CA GLU A 48 11.91 -17.80 -25.44
C GLU A 48 11.80 -18.16 -23.94
N SER A 49 12.08 -19.41 -23.56
CA SER A 49 12.10 -19.84 -22.15
C SER A 49 13.18 -19.10 -21.36
N VAL A 50 14.39 -18.97 -21.91
CA VAL A 50 15.48 -18.19 -21.29
C VAL A 50 15.10 -16.73 -21.11
N SER A 51 14.50 -16.11 -22.14
CA SER A 51 14.06 -14.72 -22.08
C SER A 51 12.96 -14.51 -21.03
N ALA A 52 12.01 -15.44 -20.93
CA ALA A 52 10.92 -15.35 -19.97
C ALA A 52 11.40 -15.54 -18.53
N LEU A 53 12.25 -16.55 -18.26
CA LEU A 53 12.83 -16.77 -16.93
C LEU A 53 13.70 -15.59 -16.48
N ARG A 54 14.51 -15.04 -17.39
CA ARG A 54 15.28 -13.81 -17.12
C ARG A 54 14.37 -12.64 -16.76
N ALA A 55 13.33 -12.41 -17.55
CA ALA A 55 12.42 -11.31 -17.31
C ALA A 55 11.65 -11.49 -15.99
N LEU A 56 11.23 -12.72 -15.67
CA LEU A 56 10.56 -13.07 -14.41
C LEU A 56 11.47 -12.84 -13.20
N ALA A 57 12.74 -13.26 -13.27
CA ALA A 57 13.73 -13.02 -12.22
C ALA A 57 14.00 -11.53 -11.96
N GLY A 58 13.79 -10.69 -12.97
CA GLY A 58 13.91 -9.24 -12.86
C GLY A 58 12.68 -8.53 -12.30
N LEU A 59 11.56 -9.25 -12.05
CA LEU A 59 10.36 -8.65 -11.47
C LEU A 59 10.40 -8.66 -9.94
N THR A 60 9.85 -7.62 -9.33
CA THR A 60 9.73 -7.50 -7.87
C THR A 60 9.06 -8.74 -7.26
N ALA A 61 9.63 -9.22 -6.15
CA ALA A 61 9.12 -10.36 -5.38
C ALA A 61 8.85 -11.62 -6.23
N THR A 62 9.66 -11.83 -7.28
CA THR A 62 9.55 -12.98 -8.18
C THR A 62 10.93 -13.61 -8.33
N THR A 63 11.07 -14.85 -7.89
CA THR A 63 12.32 -15.61 -8.02
C THR A 63 12.16 -16.62 -9.14
N ALA A 64 13.14 -16.73 -10.03
CA ALA A 64 13.19 -17.79 -11.04
C ALA A 64 14.34 -18.75 -10.73
N ALA A 65 14.09 -20.05 -10.89
CA ALA A 65 15.08 -21.09 -10.63
C ALA A 65 15.05 -22.21 -11.68
N VAL A 66 16.20 -22.85 -11.91
CA VAL A 66 16.30 -24.07 -12.71
C VAL A 66 16.95 -25.17 -11.88
N ILE A 67 16.23 -26.28 -11.69
CA ILE A 67 16.66 -27.42 -10.89
C ILE A 67 16.91 -28.61 -11.82
N SER A 68 18.18 -28.95 -12.06
CA SER A 68 18.58 -29.98 -13.03
C SER A 68 19.35 -31.12 -12.37
N GLY A 69 19.30 -32.31 -12.98
CA GLY A 69 20.22 -33.41 -12.67
C GLY A 69 21.66 -33.19 -13.15
N ARG A 70 21.90 -32.20 -14.02
CA ARG A 70 23.24 -31.86 -14.52
C ARG A 70 24.10 -31.25 -13.43
N ALA A 71 25.42 -31.46 -13.50
CA ALA A 71 26.37 -30.74 -12.67
C ALA A 71 26.20 -29.23 -12.87
N LEU A 72 26.29 -28.45 -11.79
CA LEU A 72 26.01 -27.00 -11.83
C LEU A 72 26.86 -26.27 -12.87
N ARG A 73 28.15 -26.64 -12.98
CA ARG A 73 29.08 -26.08 -13.98
C ARG A 73 28.59 -26.29 -15.41
N ASP A 74 28.07 -27.47 -15.72
CA ASP A 74 27.58 -27.82 -17.05
C ASP A 74 26.24 -27.14 -17.34
N LEU A 75 25.36 -27.06 -16.33
CA LEU A 75 24.10 -26.33 -16.40
C LEU A 75 24.35 -24.84 -16.69
N ALA A 76 25.27 -24.20 -15.97
CA ALA A 76 25.63 -22.80 -16.19
C ALA A 76 26.21 -22.55 -17.59
N ALA A 77 27.10 -23.44 -18.06
CA ALA A 77 27.71 -23.32 -19.39
C ALA A 77 26.71 -23.45 -20.54
N LEU A 78 25.73 -24.36 -20.42
CA LEU A 78 24.78 -24.69 -21.48
C LEU A 78 23.55 -23.77 -21.49
N SER A 79 23.03 -23.42 -20.31
CA SER A 79 21.78 -22.67 -20.19
C SER A 79 21.90 -21.22 -20.64
N ARG A 80 23.08 -20.59 -20.43
CA ARG A 80 23.30 -19.14 -20.62
C ARG A 80 22.26 -18.27 -19.90
N LEU A 81 21.67 -18.80 -18.83
CA LEU A 81 20.81 -18.05 -17.94
C LEU A 81 21.65 -17.01 -17.18
N PRO A 82 21.09 -15.84 -16.88
CA PRO A 82 21.82 -14.79 -16.19
C PRO A 82 21.86 -15.08 -14.68
N VAL A 83 22.68 -14.33 -13.93
CA VAL A 83 22.93 -14.60 -12.49
C VAL A 83 21.68 -14.44 -11.61
N GLU A 84 20.68 -13.71 -12.08
CA GLU A 84 19.41 -13.51 -11.38
C GLU A 84 18.53 -14.77 -11.38
N VAL A 85 18.77 -15.73 -12.27
CA VAL A 85 18.08 -17.03 -12.27
C VAL A 85 18.91 -18.03 -11.46
N GLN A 86 18.35 -18.52 -10.36
CA GLN A 86 19.06 -19.46 -9.50
C GLN A 86 19.26 -20.79 -10.22
N LEU A 87 20.51 -21.25 -10.32
CA LEU A 87 20.86 -22.53 -10.91
C LEU A 87 21.15 -23.55 -9.81
N ILE A 88 20.49 -24.70 -9.93
CA ILE A 88 20.61 -25.80 -8.99
C ILE A 88 20.99 -27.06 -9.77
N GLY A 89 22.20 -27.54 -9.54
CA GLY A 89 22.75 -28.72 -10.19
C GLY A 89 22.57 -29.99 -9.36
N SER A 90 22.84 -31.12 -9.99
CA SER A 90 22.92 -32.45 -9.38
C SER A 90 21.68 -32.77 -8.52
N HIS A 91 20.49 -32.50 -9.07
CA HIS A 91 19.19 -32.70 -8.44
C HIS A 91 19.00 -32.00 -7.08
N GLY A 92 19.72 -30.89 -6.83
CA GLY A 92 19.58 -30.17 -5.56
C GLY A 92 20.80 -30.18 -4.65
N SER A 93 21.94 -30.75 -5.05
CA SER A 93 23.14 -30.77 -4.20
C SER A 93 24.09 -29.60 -4.43
N GLU A 94 23.94 -28.87 -5.55
CA GLU A 94 24.81 -27.75 -5.91
C GLU A 94 23.97 -26.50 -6.17
N PHE A 95 24.20 -25.42 -5.41
CA PHE A 95 23.54 -24.12 -5.62
C PHE A 95 24.56 -23.07 -6.03
N ASP A 96 24.23 -22.25 -7.02
CA ASP A 96 25.09 -21.17 -7.53
C ASP A 96 25.35 -20.06 -6.49
N VAL A 97 24.37 -19.79 -5.63
CA VAL A 97 24.44 -18.75 -4.60
C VAL A 97 24.91 -19.35 -3.26
N GLY A 98 26.20 -19.61 -3.11
CA GLY A 98 26.88 -19.75 -1.81
C GLY A 98 26.46 -20.88 -0.86
N PHE A 99 25.47 -21.70 -1.21
CA PHE A 99 24.97 -22.80 -0.38
C PHE A 99 25.23 -24.15 -1.05
N VAL A 100 26.47 -24.58 -1.01
CA VAL A 100 26.71 -26.02 -0.92
C VAL A 100 26.14 -26.38 0.47
N HIS A 101 25.15 -27.27 0.57
CA HIS A 101 25.03 -28.04 1.80
C HIS A 101 26.43 -28.63 1.96
N ALA A 102 27.23 -28.05 2.86
CA ALA A 102 28.55 -28.57 3.14
C ALA A 102 28.31 -30.04 3.40
N ILE A 103 28.78 -30.89 2.48
CA ILE A 103 28.76 -32.33 2.66
C ILE A 103 29.26 -32.49 4.09
N ASP A 104 28.41 -32.99 4.98
CA ASP A 104 28.82 -33.09 6.37
C ASP A 104 30.07 -33.98 6.42
N ASN A 105 30.87 -33.84 7.49
CA ASN A 105 32.15 -34.54 7.53
C ASN A 105 31.97 -36.06 7.33
N ASP A 106 30.83 -36.59 7.76
CA ASP A 106 30.43 -37.98 7.62
C ASP A 106 30.20 -38.37 6.14
N ALA A 107 29.45 -37.56 5.37
CA ALA A 107 29.24 -37.80 3.94
C ALA A 107 30.50 -37.55 3.10
N LYS A 108 31.40 -36.63 3.49
CA LYS A 108 32.71 -36.45 2.79
C LYS A 108 33.59 -37.67 3.00
N GLN A 109 33.59 -38.18 4.22
CA GLN A 109 34.32 -39.39 4.55
C GLN A 109 33.74 -40.58 3.79
N LEU A 110 32.42 -40.73 3.76
CA LEU A 110 31.74 -41.77 2.99
C LEU A 110 32.02 -41.66 1.48
N LEU A 111 32.03 -40.45 0.90
CA LEU A 111 32.39 -40.23 -0.51
C LEU A 111 33.80 -40.73 -0.81
N THR A 112 34.73 -40.40 0.09
CA THR A 112 36.14 -40.82 -0.02
C THR A 112 36.28 -42.33 0.09
N GLU A 113 35.52 -42.97 0.98
CA GLU A 113 35.50 -44.43 1.14
C GLU A 113 34.90 -45.12 -0.11
N VAL A 114 33.80 -44.58 -0.66
CA VAL A 114 33.17 -45.08 -1.89
C VAL A 114 34.10 -44.90 -3.08
N GLN A 115 34.78 -43.76 -3.20
CA GLN A 115 35.76 -43.50 -4.23
C GLN A 115 36.87 -44.55 -4.20
N HIS A 116 37.54 -44.72 -3.06
CA HIS A 116 38.61 -45.71 -2.92
C HIS A 116 38.12 -47.14 -3.19
N ALA A 117 36.90 -47.48 -2.79
CA ALA A 117 36.32 -48.79 -3.07
C ALA A 117 36.12 -49.03 -4.57
N LEU A 118 35.56 -48.06 -5.30
CA LEU A 118 35.35 -48.16 -6.75
C LEU A 118 36.67 -48.10 -7.53
N GLU A 119 37.66 -47.33 -7.08
CA GLU A 119 39.01 -47.28 -7.69
C GLU A 119 39.74 -48.61 -7.58
N ARG A 120 39.64 -49.31 -6.43
CA ARG A 120 40.17 -50.66 -6.28
C ARG A 120 39.49 -51.64 -7.24
N ILE A 121 38.15 -51.58 -7.31
CA ILE A 121 37.39 -52.41 -8.26
C ILE A 121 37.85 -52.09 -9.70
N ALA A 122 37.97 -50.83 -10.09
CA ALA A 122 38.42 -50.48 -11.43
C ALA A 122 39.85 -50.96 -11.73
N THR A 123 40.75 -50.93 -10.74
CA THR A 123 42.13 -51.42 -10.88
C THR A 123 42.18 -52.93 -11.14
N ASP A 124 41.32 -53.70 -10.46
CA ASP A 124 41.25 -55.16 -10.60
C ASP A 124 40.57 -55.61 -11.91
N HIS A 125 39.89 -54.69 -12.62
CA HIS A 125 39.09 -55.00 -13.81
C HIS A 125 39.49 -54.12 -15.02
N PRO A 126 40.37 -54.60 -15.92
CA PRO A 126 40.83 -53.85 -17.09
C PRO A 126 39.68 -53.34 -17.97
N GLY A 127 39.68 -52.03 -18.23
CA GLY A 127 38.67 -51.34 -19.03
C GLY A 127 37.50 -50.76 -18.23
N ALA A 128 37.47 -50.96 -16.91
CA ALA A 128 36.62 -50.19 -16.00
C ALA A 128 37.29 -48.84 -15.65
N ALA A 129 36.49 -47.80 -15.46
CA ALA A 129 36.97 -46.46 -15.12
C ALA A 129 36.07 -45.81 -14.06
N VAL A 130 36.66 -45.00 -13.20
CA VAL A 130 35.94 -44.26 -12.16
C VAL A 130 35.81 -42.79 -12.57
N GLU A 131 34.62 -42.25 -12.43
CA GLU A 131 34.31 -40.82 -12.57
C GLU A 131 33.84 -40.27 -11.23
N ILE A 132 34.48 -39.20 -10.76
CA ILE A 132 34.17 -38.57 -9.47
C ILE A 132 33.33 -37.32 -9.72
N LYS A 133 32.22 -37.22 -9.02
CA LYS A 133 31.34 -36.04 -8.99
C LYS A 133 31.29 -35.48 -7.56
N PRO A 134 30.80 -34.25 -7.36
CA PRO A 134 30.86 -33.59 -6.05
C PRO A 134 30.23 -34.37 -4.88
N ALA A 135 29.18 -35.17 -5.13
CA ALA A 135 28.48 -35.96 -4.11
C ALA A 135 28.28 -37.44 -4.49
N SER A 136 28.90 -37.91 -5.58
CA SER A 136 28.77 -39.28 -6.05
C SER A 136 30.02 -39.77 -6.80
N VAL A 137 30.14 -41.08 -6.94
CA VAL A 137 31.20 -41.71 -7.72
C VAL A 137 30.58 -42.75 -8.64
N ALA A 138 30.92 -42.71 -9.93
CA ALA A 138 30.40 -43.63 -10.94
C ALA A 138 31.50 -44.58 -11.44
N LEU A 139 31.15 -45.87 -11.56
CA LEU A 139 31.99 -46.91 -12.15
C LEU A 139 31.48 -47.25 -13.55
N HIS A 140 32.24 -46.85 -14.57
CA HIS A 140 31.97 -47.13 -15.97
C HIS A 140 32.66 -48.41 -16.41
N VAL A 141 31.95 -49.31 -17.09
CA VAL A 141 32.53 -50.57 -17.61
C VAL A 141 32.40 -50.72 -19.12
N ARG A 142 32.11 -49.62 -19.82
CA ARG A 142 31.85 -49.62 -21.27
C ARG A 142 33.02 -50.09 -22.12
N ASN A 143 34.24 -49.88 -21.64
CA ASN A 143 35.48 -50.25 -22.32
C ASN A 143 36.06 -51.59 -21.81
N ALA A 144 35.39 -52.24 -20.85
CA ALA A 144 35.76 -53.55 -20.35
C ALA A 144 35.17 -54.64 -21.25
N ALA A 145 35.86 -55.79 -21.34
CA ALA A 145 35.27 -56.98 -21.95
C ALA A 145 33.95 -57.35 -21.21
N PRO A 146 32.90 -57.84 -21.88
CA PRO A 146 31.57 -58.01 -21.27
C PRO A 146 31.55 -58.82 -19.97
N GLU A 147 32.36 -59.87 -19.86
CA GLU A 147 32.50 -60.66 -18.63
C GLU A 147 33.20 -59.90 -17.50
N VAL A 148 34.21 -59.09 -17.84
CA VAL A 148 34.97 -58.28 -16.88
C VAL A 148 34.09 -57.14 -16.37
N GLY A 149 33.38 -56.44 -17.26
CA GLY A 149 32.45 -55.39 -16.89
C GLY A 149 31.30 -55.89 -16.01
N ARG A 150 30.76 -57.08 -16.29
CA ARG A 150 29.74 -57.71 -15.42
C ARG A 150 30.26 -58.00 -14.01
N ARG A 151 31.50 -58.50 -13.88
CA ARG A 151 32.13 -58.76 -12.58
C ARG A 151 32.40 -57.48 -11.80
N ALA A 152 32.90 -56.43 -12.46
CA ALA A 152 33.15 -55.13 -11.84
C ALA A 152 31.85 -54.50 -11.29
N LEU A 153 30.77 -54.49 -12.09
CA LEU A 153 29.46 -54.01 -11.63
C LEU A 153 28.89 -54.87 -10.50
N GLN A 154 29.06 -56.19 -10.56
CA GLN A 154 28.60 -57.09 -9.49
C GLN A 154 29.35 -56.86 -8.17
N GLN A 155 30.67 -56.60 -8.22
CA GLN A 155 31.46 -56.25 -7.05
C GLN A 155 31.06 -54.89 -6.46
N ALA A 156 30.77 -53.89 -7.30
CA ALA A 156 30.26 -52.62 -6.84
C ALA A 156 28.90 -52.79 -6.11
N ARG A 157 27.99 -53.60 -6.68
CA ARG A 157 26.67 -53.93 -6.10
C ARG A 157 26.74 -54.64 -4.75
N GLN A 158 27.68 -55.57 -4.61
CA GLN A 158 27.85 -56.36 -3.38
C GLN A 158 28.74 -55.67 -2.34
N GLY A 159 29.41 -54.58 -2.72
CA GLY A 159 30.31 -53.82 -1.86
C GLY A 159 29.77 -52.42 -1.58
N PRO A 160 30.39 -51.35 -2.13
CA PRO A 160 30.06 -49.98 -1.77
C PRO A 160 28.60 -49.59 -2.02
N ALA A 161 27.90 -50.24 -2.95
CA ALA A 161 26.50 -49.99 -3.22
C ALA A 161 25.54 -50.42 -2.09
N SER A 162 25.96 -51.32 -1.19
CA SER A 162 25.15 -51.78 -0.07
C SER A 162 25.44 -51.05 1.24
N TRP A 163 26.30 -50.02 1.21
CA TRP A 163 26.67 -49.27 2.41
C TRP A 163 25.56 -48.33 2.85
N VAL A 164 25.43 -48.15 4.18
CA VAL A 164 24.46 -47.21 4.76
C VAL A 164 24.83 -45.79 4.33
N GLY A 165 23.86 -45.04 3.81
CA GLY A 165 24.09 -43.68 3.29
C GLY A 165 24.45 -43.62 1.80
N VAL A 166 24.63 -44.76 1.13
CA VAL A 166 24.88 -44.82 -0.32
C VAL A 166 23.58 -45.06 -1.09
N GLN A 167 23.30 -44.21 -2.07
CA GLN A 167 22.21 -44.37 -3.02
C GLN A 167 22.75 -44.83 -4.38
N VAL A 168 22.07 -45.81 -4.98
CA VAL A 168 22.53 -46.48 -6.20
C VAL A 168 21.65 -46.06 -7.37
N THR A 169 22.29 -45.55 -8.42
CA THR A 169 21.66 -45.32 -9.73
C THR A 169 22.30 -46.24 -10.76
N GLU A 170 21.50 -47.09 -11.40
CA GLU A 170 21.99 -48.03 -12.42
C GLU A 170 21.77 -47.50 -13.84
N GLY A 171 22.81 -47.59 -14.67
CA GLY A 171 22.75 -47.22 -16.09
C GLY A 171 23.30 -48.32 -17.00
N LYS A 172 23.21 -48.11 -18.31
CA LYS A 172 23.76 -49.07 -19.29
C LYS A 172 25.29 -49.05 -19.24
N ALA A 173 25.87 -50.11 -18.66
CA ALA A 173 27.32 -50.26 -18.45
C ALA A 173 27.95 -49.25 -17.47
N VAL A 174 27.16 -48.77 -16.49
CA VAL A 174 27.62 -47.87 -15.41
C VAL A 174 26.80 -48.10 -14.14
N VAL A 175 27.42 -47.95 -12.97
CA VAL A 175 26.72 -47.81 -11.68
C VAL A 175 27.24 -46.57 -10.96
N GLU A 176 26.33 -45.71 -10.49
CA GLU A 176 26.64 -44.47 -9.77
C GLU A 176 26.20 -44.58 -8.31
N LEU A 177 27.12 -44.22 -7.40
CA LEU A 177 26.95 -44.31 -5.96
C LEU A 177 27.02 -42.90 -5.35
N ALA A 178 25.88 -42.37 -4.92
CA ALA A 178 25.76 -41.04 -4.30
C ALA A 178 25.70 -41.13 -2.77
N VAL A 179 26.32 -40.20 -2.06
CA VAL A 179 26.40 -40.19 -0.58
C VAL A 179 25.54 -39.10 0.08
N ILE A 180 24.82 -38.33 -0.72
CA ILE A 180 23.84 -37.33 -0.28
C ILE A 180 22.52 -37.65 -0.98
N GLN A 181 21.41 -37.56 -0.25
CA GLN A 181 20.09 -37.62 -0.87
C GLN A 181 19.86 -36.37 -1.72
N THR A 182 19.94 -36.53 -3.04
CA THR A 182 19.61 -35.47 -4.00
C THR A 182 18.15 -35.62 -4.42
N ASP A 183 17.35 -34.60 -4.15
CA ASP A 183 15.91 -34.60 -4.40
C ASP A 183 15.47 -33.21 -4.87
N LYS A 184 14.94 -33.13 -6.10
CA LYS A 184 14.41 -31.88 -6.67
C LYS A 184 13.31 -31.28 -5.79
N GLY A 185 12.52 -32.11 -5.10
CA GLY A 185 11.50 -31.62 -4.16
C GLY A 185 12.09 -30.94 -2.95
N LYS A 186 13.19 -31.48 -2.39
CA LYS A 186 13.90 -30.84 -1.28
C LYS A 186 14.56 -29.54 -1.73
N ALA A 187 15.13 -29.50 -2.94
CA ALA A 187 15.69 -28.29 -3.51
C ALA A 187 14.62 -27.19 -3.67
N LEU A 188 13.43 -27.55 -4.14
CA LEU A 188 12.29 -26.65 -4.25
C LEU A 188 11.87 -26.10 -2.88
N ASP A 189 11.76 -26.95 -1.85
CA ASP A 189 11.45 -26.55 -0.47
C ASP A 189 12.48 -25.55 0.08
N ILE A 190 13.77 -25.78 -0.19
CA ILE A 190 14.87 -24.90 0.26
C ILE A 190 14.73 -23.51 -0.36
N ILE A 191 14.60 -23.43 -1.69
CA ILE A 191 14.47 -22.14 -2.38
C ILE A 191 13.19 -21.44 -1.93
N ARG A 192 12.07 -22.18 -1.83
CA ARG A 192 10.80 -21.62 -1.35
C ARG A 192 10.96 -20.99 0.04
N HIS A 193 11.64 -21.67 0.95
CA HIS A 193 11.83 -21.17 2.31
C HIS A 193 12.78 -19.98 2.36
N GLN A 194 13.91 -20.03 1.64
CA GLN A 194 14.89 -18.94 1.55
C GLN A 194 14.27 -17.67 0.98
N GLU A 195 13.52 -17.83 -0.10
CA GLU A 195 12.87 -16.75 -0.83
C GLU A 195 11.52 -16.36 -0.22
N GLY A 196 11.15 -16.93 0.94
CA GLY A 196 9.85 -16.69 1.59
C GLY A 196 8.66 -16.80 0.64
N ALA A 197 8.74 -17.68 -0.37
CA ALA A 197 7.79 -17.70 -1.47
C ALA A 197 6.43 -18.21 -0.99
N SER A 198 5.40 -17.40 -1.19
CA SER A 198 4.02 -17.70 -0.83
C SER A 198 3.44 -18.80 -1.73
N ALA A 199 3.88 -18.85 -2.99
CA ALA A 199 3.51 -19.88 -3.95
C ALA A 199 4.67 -20.25 -4.90
N ALA A 200 4.62 -21.46 -5.43
CA ALA A 200 5.56 -21.97 -6.41
C ALA A 200 4.87 -22.46 -7.69
N VAL A 201 5.48 -22.18 -8.83
CA VAL A 201 5.19 -22.82 -10.12
C VAL A 201 6.34 -23.74 -10.45
N PHE A 202 6.08 -25.01 -10.75
CA PHE A 202 7.11 -25.98 -11.13
C PHE A 202 6.79 -26.65 -12.46
N PHE A 203 7.74 -26.60 -13.40
CA PHE A 203 7.67 -27.32 -14.68
C PHE A 203 8.62 -28.52 -14.65
N GLY A 204 8.13 -29.70 -15.05
CA GLY A 204 8.95 -30.91 -15.12
C GLY A 204 8.39 -31.93 -16.11
N ASP A 205 9.22 -32.85 -16.58
CA ASP A 205 8.89 -33.83 -17.62
C ASP A 205 9.11 -35.28 -17.22
N ASP A 206 9.89 -35.57 -16.18
CA ASP A 206 10.32 -36.93 -15.87
C ASP A 206 9.94 -37.44 -14.47
N VAL A 207 10.36 -38.67 -14.16
CA VAL A 207 10.03 -39.32 -12.89
C VAL A 207 10.76 -38.66 -11.71
N THR A 208 11.86 -37.95 -11.95
CA THR A 208 12.60 -37.23 -10.90
C THR A 208 11.86 -35.98 -10.45
N ASP A 209 11.06 -35.37 -11.35
CA ASP A 209 10.22 -34.21 -11.08
C ASP A 209 8.99 -34.51 -10.23
N GLU A 210 8.54 -35.77 -10.21
CA GLU A 210 7.39 -36.19 -9.38
C GLU A 210 7.62 -35.92 -7.89
N LYS A 211 8.88 -35.93 -7.44
CA LYS A 211 9.23 -35.56 -6.07
C LYS A 211 9.04 -34.08 -5.79
N ALA A 212 9.22 -33.21 -6.80
CA ALA A 212 8.92 -31.80 -6.69
C ALA A 212 7.41 -31.54 -6.74
N PHE A 213 6.67 -32.22 -7.62
CA PHE A 213 5.20 -32.13 -7.64
C PHE A 213 4.57 -32.56 -6.32
N ALA A 214 5.12 -33.59 -5.65
CA ALA A 214 4.66 -34.03 -4.34
C ALA A 214 4.83 -32.98 -3.20
N ARG A 215 5.63 -31.92 -3.42
CA ARG A 215 5.81 -30.82 -2.46
C ARG A 215 4.89 -29.64 -2.69
N LEU A 216 4.27 -29.55 -3.86
CA LEU A 216 3.37 -28.46 -4.19
C LEU A 216 2.08 -28.60 -3.37
N SER A 217 1.62 -27.48 -2.82
CA SER A 217 0.41 -27.43 -2.00
C SER A 217 -0.25 -26.04 -2.06
N GLY A 218 -1.52 -25.96 -1.67
CA GLY A 218 -2.25 -24.69 -1.64
C GLY A 218 -2.31 -24.02 -3.03
N PRO A 219 -1.84 -22.77 -3.19
CA PRO A 219 -1.93 -22.02 -4.45
C PRO A 219 -0.87 -22.41 -5.50
N ASP A 220 -0.03 -23.40 -5.21
CA ASP A 220 1.05 -23.82 -6.10
C ASP A 220 0.54 -24.44 -7.43
N VAL A 221 1.34 -24.32 -8.48
CA VAL A 221 0.99 -24.81 -9.82
C VAL A 221 2.07 -25.76 -10.35
N GLY A 222 1.74 -27.05 -10.42
CA GLY A 222 2.59 -28.08 -11.03
C GLY A 222 2.19 -28.35 -12.48
N ILE A 223 3.15 -28.34 -13.40
CA ILE A 223 2.92 -28.50 -14.84
C ILE A 223 3.81 -29.62 -15.40
N LYS A 224 3.19 -30.72 -15.82
CA LYS A 224 3.86 -31.82 -16.52
C LYS A 224 4.08 -31.49 -18.00
N VAL A 225 5.28 -31.71 -18.50
CA VAL A 225 5.61 -31.60 -19.93
C VAL A 225 5.53 -32.96 -20.60
N GLY A 226 4.83 -33.05 -21.73
CA GLY A 226 4.66 -34.29 -22.50
C GLY A 226 3.68 -35.27 -21.84
N GLU A 227 3.68 -36.51 -22.31
CA GLU A 227 2.73 -37.57 -21.90
C GLU A 227 3.16 -38.26 -20.58
N GLY A 228 2.29 -39.14 -20.06
CA GLY A 228 2.56 -40.02 -18.91
C GLY A 228 1.86 -39.60 -17.61
N THR A 229 1.74 -40.54 -16.67
CA THR A 229 1.13 -40.30 -15.36
C THR A 229 1.97 -39.34 -14.53
N SER A 230 1.34 -38.38 -13.84
CA SER A 230 2.03 -37.37 -13.04
C SER A 230 1.15 -36.87 -11.89
N LEU A 231 1.78 -36.42 -10.80
CA LEU A 231 1.16 -35.69 -9.69
C LEU A 231 0.87 -34.21 -10.02
N ALA A 232 1.42 -33.68 -11.13
CA ALA A 232 1.15 -32.32 -11.57
C ALA A 232 -0.34 -32.11 -11.87
N GLY A 233 -0.90 -31.00 -11.39
CA GLY A 233 -2.30 -30.63 -11.63
C GLY A 233 -2.60 -30.22 -13.07
N TYR A 234 -1.58 -29.81 -13.83
CA TYR A 234 -1.72 -29.31 -15.20
C TYR A 234 -0.69 -29.94 -16.14
N ARG A 235 -0.91 -29.79 -17.46
CA ARG A 235 -0.06 -30.38 -18.51
C ARG A 235 0.11 -29.45 -19.70
N VAL A 236 1.29 -29.54 -20.32
CA VAL A 236 1.61 -28.98 -21.65
C VAL A 236 2.24 -30.07 -22.53
N ALA A 237 2.07 -29.96 -23.84
CA ALA A 237 2.43 -31.04 -24.78
C ALA A 237 3.93 -31.07 -25.14
N SER A 238 4.62 -29.92 -25.08
CA SER A 238 6.02 -29.81 -25.55
C SER A 238 6.80 -28.76 -24.78
N THR A 239 8.13 -28.77 -24.96
CA THR A 239 9.04 -27.75 -24.44
C THR A 239 8.79 -26.35 -25.02
N GLU A 240 8.15 -26.25 -26.18
CA GLU A 240 7.74 -24.97 -26.78
C GLU A 240 6.52 -24.39 -26.07
N GLU A 241 5.60 -25.23 -25.61
CA GLU A 241 4.46 -24.80 -24.79
C GLU A 241 4.88 -24.37 -23.37
N VAL A 242 5.98 -24.92 -22.84
CA VAL A 242 6.61 -24.38 -21.62
C VAL A 242 7.02 -22.93 -21.83
N ALA A 243 7.64 -22.60 -22.97
CA ALA A 243 8.00 -21.22 -23.29
C ALA A 243 6.76 -20.31 -23.37
N LYS A 244 5.65 -20.80 -23.94
CA LYS A 244 4.37 -20.08 -23.98
C LYS A 244 3.79 -19.85 -22.58
N ALA A 245 3.84 -20.87 -21.71
CA ALA A 245 3.33 -20.78 -20.34
C ALA A 245 4.16 -19.80 -19.49
N LEU A 246 5.49 -19.83 -19.61
CA LEU A 246 6.39 -18.87 -18.95
C LEU A 246 6.15 -17.45 -19.45
N ALA A 247 5.97 -17.25 -20.76
CA ALA A 247 5.66 -15.93 -21.33
C ALA A 247 4.28 -15.41 -20.87
N PHE A 248 3.27 -16.29 -20.79
CA PHE A 248 1.95 -15.93 -20.26
C PHE A 248 2.04 -15.54 -18.77
N LEU A 249 2.74 -16.34 -17.95
CA LEU A 249 2.96 -16.05 -16.54
C LEU A 249 3.70 -14.72 -16.34
N LEU A 250 4.72 -14.45 -17.16
CA LEU A 250 5.44 -13.18 -17.16
C LEU A 250 4.50 -12.00 -17.43
N GLU A 251 3.66 -12.10 -18.47
CA GLU A 251 2.75 -11.01 -18.84
C GLU A 251 1.68 -10.78 -17.78
N GLU A 252 1.10 -11.85 -17.23
CA GLU A 252 0.14 -11.74 -16.12
C GLU A 252 0.78 -11.13 -14.87
N ARG A 253 2.00 -11.57 -14.52
CA ARG A 253 2.76 -11.03 -13.38
C ARG A 253 3.09 -9.56 -13.60
N ARG A 254 3.55 -9.17 -14.80
CA ARG A 254 3.82 -7.77 -15.17
C ARG A 254 2.57 -6.93 -15.13
N THR A 255 1.50 -7.40 -15.75
CA THR A 255 0.20 -6.70 -15.82
C THR A 255 -0.33 -6.44 -14.42
N TRP A 256 -0.21 -7.44 -13.54
CA TRP A 256 -0.60 -7.31 -12.14
C TRP A 256 0.33 -6.37 -11.35
N LEU A 257 1.66 -6.51 -11.49
CA LEU A 257 2.65 -5.60 -10.88
C LEU A 257 2.58 -4.17 -11.44
N ALA A 258 1.97 -3.97 -12.61
CA ALA A 258 1.70 -2.66 -13.19
C ALA A 258 0.34 -2.08 -12.75
N GLY A 259 -0.43 -2.81 -11.92
CA GLY A 259 -1.71 -2.36 -11.40
C GLY A 259 -2.88 -2.38 -12.37
N ALA A 260 -2.79 -3.11 -13.49
CA ALA A 260 -3.85 -3.08 -14.50
C ALA A 260 -5.23 -3.56 -13.99
N SER A 261 -5.27 -4.31 -12.89
CA SER A 261 -6.51 -4.74 -12.21
C SER A 261 -6.85 -3.93 -10.95
N ALA A 262 -5.99 -3.00 -10.53
CA ALA A 262 -6.27 -2.17 -9.36
C ALA A 262 -7.31 -1.09 -9.73
N PRO A 263 -8.37 -0.90 -8.92
CA PRO A 263 -9.28 0.22 -9.12
C PRO A 263 -8.50 1.52 -9.04
N ARG A 264 -8.66 2.40 -10.04
CA ARG A 264 -8.01 3.71 -10.03
C ARG A 264 -8.38 4.48 -8.76
N ILE A 265 -7.39 5.10 -8.11
CA ILE A 265 -7.55 5.76 -6.81
C ILE A 265 -8.65 6.82 -6.88
N GLU A 266 -8.67 7.65 -7.92
CA GLU A 266 -9.65 8.72 -8.09
C GLU A 266 -11.09 8.20 -8.21
N ARG A 267 -11.28 6.91 -8.52
CA ARG A 267 -12.59 6.27 -8.65
C ARG A 267 -13.08 5.62 -7.36
N LEU A 268 -12.28 5.61 -6.30
CA LEU A 268 -12.69 5.10 -5.00
C LEU A 268 -13.56 6.12 -4.29
N THR A 269 -14.70 5.68 -3.77
CA THR A 269 -15.65 6.53 -3.07
C THR A 269 -15.63 6.21 -1.58
N MET A 270 -15.42 7.23 -0.74
CA MET A 270 -15.40 7.08 0.71
C MET A 270 -16.80 7.09 1.30
N LEU A 271 -17.12 6.08 2.11
CA LEU A 271 -18.19 6.11 3.11
C LEU A 271 -17.60 6.60 4.43
N ALA A 272 -18.31 7.47 5.13
CA ALA A 272 -17.92 7.93 6.45
C ALA A 272 -19.11 7.90 7.42
N GLY A 273 -18.85 7.36 8.61
CA GLY A 273 -19.61 7.66 9.82
C GLY A 273 -18.72 8.43 10.81
N PRO A 274 -19.26 8.81 11.98
CA PRO A 274 -18.52 9.57 13.00
C PRO A 274 -17.26 8.86 13.51
N ARG A 275 -17.26 7.51 13.49
CA ARG A 275 -16.12 6.66 13.88
C ARG A 275 -15.46 6.04 12.66
N SER A 276 -16.19 5.21 11.93
CA SER A 276 -15.62 4.31 10.91
C SER A 276 -15.57 4.91 9.52
N LYS A 277 -14.69 4.34 8.68
CA LYS A 277 -14.45 4.70 7.28
C LYS A 277 -14.42 3.45 6.41
N ALA A 278 -14.92 3.57 5.20
CA ALA A 278 -14.81 2.51 4.20
C ALA A 278 -14.65 3.08 2.80
N LEU A 279 -14.04 2.34 1.89
CA LEU A 279 -13.98 2.69 0.47
C LEU A 279 -14.76 1.71 -0.39
N VAL A 280 -15.50 2.23 -1.36
CA VAL A 280 -16.28 1.47 -2.33
C VAL A 280 -15.77 1.76 -3.73
N THR A 281 -15.58 0.71 -4.51
CA THR A 281 -15.21 0.81 -5.92
C THR A 281 -16.43 1.11 -6.80
N PRO A 282 -16.26 1.60 -8.04
CA PRO A 282 -17.38 1.88 -8.93
C PRO A 282 -18.30 0.69 -9.18
N ASP A 283 -17.75 -0.53 -9.19
CA ASP A 283 -18.45 -1.80 -9.41
C ASP A 283 -19.13 -2.37 -8.14
N GLY A 284 -19.19 -1.60 -7.05
CA GLY A 284 -19.97 -1.99 -5.85
C GLY A 284 -19.22 -2.90 -4.88
N THR A 285 -17.88 -2.90 -4.91
CA THR A 285 -17.04 -3.63 -3.96
C THR A 285 -16.58 -2.70 -2.84
N VAL A 286 -16.95 -3.01 -1.59
CA VAL A 286 -16.32 -2.42 -0.41
C VAL A 286 -14.93 -3.03 -0.30
N THR A 287 -13.91 -2.22 -0.58
CA THR A 287 -12.53 -2.65 -0.77
C THR A 287 -11.61 -2.31 0.41
N TRP A 288 -12.10 -1.46 1.32
CA TRP A 288 -11.38 -0.99 2.49
C TRP A 288 -12.36 -0.79 3.63
N LEU A 289 -12.08 -1.36 4.81
CA LEU A 289 -12.79 -1.10 6.07
C LEU A 289 -11.91 -1.62 7.22
N CYS A 290 -11.71 -0.80 8.26
CA CYS A 290 -10.97 -1.17 9.48
C CYS A 290 -11.92 -1.27 10.67
N HIS A 291 -11.52 -2.05 11.68
CA HIS A 291 -12.25 -2.24 12.93
C HIS A 291 -11.26 -2.54 14.07
N PRO A 292 -11.47 -2.02 15.31
CA PRO A 292 -12.57 -1.13 15.73
C PRO A 292 -12.47 0.30 15.21
N GLU A 293 -11.24 0.81 15.04
CA GLU A 293 -10.99 2.18 14.61
C GLU A 293 -10.46 2.26 13.18
N PRO A 294 -10.55 3.43 12.52
CA PRO A 294 -9.95 3.63 11.20
C PRO A 294 -8.45 3.34 11.13
N ASP A 295 -7.69 3.56 12.21
CA ASP A 295 -6.26 3.26 12.32
C ASP A 295 -5.95 1.82 12.80
N SER A 296 -7.00 1.02 13.09
CA SER A 296 -6.87 -0.41 13.46
C SER A 296 -6.61 -1.31 12.24
N ALA A 297 -6.51 -2.62 12.45
CA ALA A 297 -6.32 -3.56 11.37
C ALA A 297 -7.53 -3.61 10.41
N ALA A 298 -7.27 -3.85 9.13
CA ALA A 298 -8.32 -3.92 8.12
C ALA A 298 -9.08 -5.26 8.18
N VAL A 299 -10.41 -5.19 8.11
CA VAL A 299 -11.32 -6.32 7.84
C VAL A 299 -11.44 -6.58 6.35
N PHE A 300 -11.41 -5.51 5.56
CA PHE A 300 -11.30 -5.55 4.11
C PHE A 300 -10.06 -4.77 3.70
N ALA A 301 -9.09 -5.46 3.12
CA ALA A 301 -7.86 -4.91 2.58
C ALA A 301 -7.70 -5.24 1.08
N HIS A 302 -8.81 -5.49 0.37
CA HIS A 302 -8.81 -5.73 -1.08
C HIS A 302 -8.08 -4.65 -1.88
N LEU A 303 -8.05 -3.42 -1.38
CA LEU A 303 -7.32 -2.33 -2.01
C LEU A 303 -5.80 -2.61 -2.11
N LEU A 304 -5.25 -3.30 -1.11
CA LEU A 304 -3.81 -3.58 -0.99
C LEU A 304 -3.46 -5.04 -1.30
N GLY A 305 -4.41 -5.97 -1.20
CA GLY A 305 -4.17 -7.39 -1.43
C GLY A 305 -5.10 -8.10 -2.39
N GLY A 306 -5.96 -7.37 -3.08
CA GLY A 306 -6.93 -7.93 -4.02
C GLY A 306 -7.95 -8.86 -3.33
N PRO A 307 -8.63 -9.75 -4.10
CA PRO A 307 -9.71 -10.60 -3.58
C PRO A 307 -9.38 -11.39 -2.32
N GLN A 308 -8.13 -11.83 -2.16
CA GLN A 308 -7.70 -12.63 -1.02
C GLN A 308 -7.58 -11.84 0.28
N ALA A 309 -7.40 -10.52 0.21
CA ALA A 309 -7.31 -9.64 1.38
C ALA A 309 -8.66 -9.08 1.84
N GLY A 310 -9.76 -9.65 1.33
CA GLY A 310 -11.09 -9.47 1.87
C GLY A 310 -11.85 -8.29 1.30
N HIS A 311 -13.13 -8.53 1.03
CA HIS A 311 -14.03 -7.58 0.39
C HIS A 311 -15.49 -7.90 0.69
N PHE A 312 -16.35 -6.93 0.44
CA PHE A 312 -17.80 -7.13 0.39
C PHE A 312 -18.35 -6.57 -0.93
N THR A 313 -18.74 -7.45 -1.84
CA THR A 313 -19.15 -7.09 -3.21
C THR A 313 -20.64 -7.31 -3.43
N ILE A 314 -21.29 -6.35 -4.08
CA ILE A 314 -22.65 -6.50 -4.62
C ILE A 314 -22.63 -6.06 -6.08
N THR A 315 -22.99 -6.98 -6.98
CA THR A 315 -23.05 -6.73 -8.43
C THR A 315 -24.33 -7.33 -9.03
N PRO A 316 -24.79 -6.89 -10.21
CA PRO A 316 -25.85 -7.57 -10.92
C PRO A 316 -25.43 -8.99 -11.33
N GLU A 317 -26.35 -9.95 -11.26
CA GLU A 317 -26.08 -11.34 -11.66
C GLU A 317 -25.73 -11.45 -13.15
N ARG A 318 -26.34 -10.62 -14.00
CA ARG A 318 -25.93 -10.45 -15.39
C ARG A 318 -24.85 -9.37 -15.45
N PRO A 319 -23.60 -9.69 -15.85
CA PRO A 319 -22.52 -8.73 -15.85
C PRO A 319 -22.88 -7.48 -16.64
N GLY A 320 -22.67 -6.32 -16.02
CA GLY A 320 -22.91 -5.02 -16.60
C GLY A 320 -22.12 -3.95 -15.88
N LEU A 321 -21.68 -2.94 -16.62
CA LEU A 321 -21.02 -1.79 -16.01
C LEU A 321 -22.05 -0.95 -15.24
N PRO A 322 -21.68 -0.39 -14.07
CA PRO A 322 -22.47 0.63 -13.40
C PRO A 322 -22.74 1.81 -14.35
N LEU A 323 -23.98 2.32 -14.32
CA LEU A 323 -24.37 3.53 -15.04
C LEU A 323 -23.88 4.79 -14.31
N SER A 324 -23.84 4.75 -12.98
CA SER A 324 -23.37 5.87 -12.15
C SER A 324 -23.06 5.41 -10.73
N GLN A 325 -22.09 6.05 -10.10
CA GLN A 325 -21.90 6.06 -8.64
C GLN A 325 -21.83 7.50 -8.16
N ARG A 326 -22.61 7.87 -7.14
CA ARG A 326 -22.68 9.25 -6.65
C ARG A 326 -23.04 9.29 -5.17
N TYR A 327 -22.69 10.39 -4.51
CA TYR A 327 -23.25 10.70 -3.19
C TYR A 327 -24.71 11.12 -3.31
N VAL A 328 -25.52 10.73 -2.33
CA VAL A 328 -26.78 11.44 -2.05
C VAL A 328 -26.42 12.86 -1.63
N ASP A 329 -27.12 13.85 -2.19
CA ASP A 329 -26.70 15.24 -2.01
C ASP A 329 -26.65 15.67 -0.54
N GLY A 330 -25.53 16.32 -0.17
CA GLY A 330 -25.26 16.77 1.19
C GLY A 330 -24.91 15.66 2.19
N THR A 331 -24.61 14.43 1.77
CA THR A 331 -24.36 13.31 2.70
C THR A 331 -23.09 12.51 2.39
N MET A 332 -22.80 11.50 3.21
CA MET A 332 -21.78 10.47 2.96
C MET A 332 -22.38 9.11 2.53
N THR A 333 -23.67 9.10 2.18
CA THR A 333 -24.39 7.95 1.61
C THR A 333 -24.12 7.85 0.12
N VAL A 334 -23.80 6.65 -0.38
CA VAL A 334 -23.44 6.43 -1.78
C VAL A 334 -24.50 5.60 -2.47
N GLU A 335 -24.92 6.03 -3.67
CA GLU A 335 -25.76 5.26 -4.58
C GLU A 335 -24.92 4.74 -5.74
N THR A 336 -24.90 3.42 -5.94
CA THR A 336 -24.36 2.78 -7.15
C THR A 336 -25.51 2.20 -7.97
N ARG A 337 -25.63 2.60 -9.24
CA ARG A 337 -26.76 2.26 -10.10
C ARG A 337 -26.32 1.50 -11.33
N TRP A 338 -27.01 0.41 -11.64
CA TRP A 338 -27.01 -0.31 -12.91
C TRP A 338 -28.37 -0.15 -13.61
N ALA A 339 -28.55 -0.78 -14.78
CA ALA A 339 -29.78 -0.65 -15.57
C ALA A 339 -31.07 -1.03 -14.82
N SER A 340 -31.04 -2.09 -14.01
CA SER A 340 -32.22 -2.62 -13.29
C SER A 340 -31.91 -2.99 -11.83
N LEU A 341 -30.83 -2.44 -11.28
CA LEU A 341 -30.38 -2.67 -9.92
C LEU A 341 -29.79 -1.37 -9.36
N GLN A 342 -30.05 -1.09 -8.09
CA GLN A 342 -29.40 -0.03 -7.34
C GLN A 342 -28.94 -0.56 -5.99
N VAL A 343 -27.77 -0.10 -5.55
CA VAL A 343 -27.24 -0.35 -4.21
C VAL A 343 -27.02 0.98 -3.52
N VAL A 344 -27.51 1.10 -2.29
CA VAL A 344 -27.26 2.23 -1.40
C VAL A 344 -26.39 1.76 -0.24
N ASP A 345 -25.24 2.40 -0.08
CA ASP A 345 -24.25 2.08 0.94
C ASP A 345 -24.10 3.25 1.92
N TYR A 346 -24.17 2.98 3.23
CA TYR A 346 -23.90 3.99 4.25
C TYR A 346 -23.38 3.39 5.56
N LEU A 347 -22.62 4.21 6.29
CA LEU A 347 -22.23 3.95 7.67
C LEU A 347 -23.19 4.74 8.59
N PRO A 348 -23.91 4.09 9.52
CA PRO A 348 -24.80 4.79 10.44
C PRO A 348 -24.03 5.77 11.35
N HIS A 349 -24.72 6.81 11.79
CA HIS A 349 -24.14 7.84 12.66
C HIS A 349 -24.23 7.49 14.16
N ASP A 350 -25.22 6.69 14.53
CA ASP A 350 -25.65 6.36 15.89
C ASP A 350 -25.16 4.97 16.33
N VAL A 351 -23.89 4.67 16.05
CA VAL A 351 -23.29 3.39 16.39
C VAL A 351 -22.66 3.45 17.79
N PRO A 352 -22.92 2.46 18.68
CA PRO A 352 -22.24 2.36 19.97
C PRO A 352 -20.71 2.41 19.88
N PRO A 353 -20.00 2.80 20.96
CA PRO A 353 -18.54 2.69 21.02
C PRO A 353 -18.05 1.27 20.69
N GLU A 354 -16.85 1.15 20.12
CA GLU A 354 -16.21 -0.12 19.74
C GLU A 354 -17.00 -0.96 18.72
N ARG A 355 -18.06 -0.40 18.13
CA ARG A 355 -18.87 -1.05 17.09
C ARG A 355 -18.69 -0.37 15.74
N THR A 356 -18.67 -1.17 14.68
CA THR A 356 -18.64 -0.70 13.30
C THR A 356 -19.76 -1.36 12.51
N ASP A 357 -20.69 -0.54 12.01
CA ASP A 357 -21.81 -1.00 11.22
C ASP A 357 -21.73 -0.48 9.79
N LEU A 358 -21.93 -1.37 8.81
CA LEU A 358 -22.08 -1.04 7.40
C LEU A 358 -23.42 -1.57 6.92
N THR A 359 -24.29 -0.67 6.45
CA THR A 359 -25.58 -1.04 5.88
C THR A 359 -25.55 -0.88 4.36
N ARG A 360 -25.97 -1.94 3.66
CA ARG A 360 -26.07 -1.99 2.20
C ARG A 360 -27.47 -2.41 1.80
N VAL A 361 -28.13 -1.61 0.97
CA VAL A 361 -29.54 -1.82 0.59
C VAL A 361 -29.63 -2.01 -0.91
N ILE A 362 -30.18 -3.15 -1.32
CA ILE A 362 -30.31 -3.54 -2.72
C ILE A 362 -31.77 -3.36 -3.14
N THR A 363 -32.00 -2.60 -4.21
CA THR A 363 -33.32 -2.35 -4.81
C THR A 363 -33.29 -2.55 -6.32
N GLY A 364 -34.46 -2.78 -6.92
CA GLY A 364 -34.63 -2.92 -8.37
C GLY A 364 -35.31 -4.23 -8.76
N ASP A 365 -35.28 -4.53 -10.06
CA ASP A 365 -36.02 -5.65 -10.66
C ASP A 365 -35.09 -6.76 -11.20
N ALA A 366 -33.77 -6.61 -11.03
CA ALA A 366 -32.78 -7.60 -11.41
C ALA A 366 -32.16 -8.28 -10.19
N ARG A 367 -31.80 -9.56 -10.35
CA ARG A 367 -31.07 -10.31 -9.33
C ARG A 367 -29.65 -9.77 -9.15
N ALA A 368 -29.17 -9.80 -7.91
CA ALA A 368 -27.81 -9.41 -7.54
C ALA A 368 -27.02 -10.59 -7.00
N VAL A 369 -25.72 -10.62 -7.28
CA VAL A 369 -24.76 -11.51 -6.64
C VAL A 369 -24.11 -10.74 -5.49
N VAL A 370 -24.17 -11.34 -4.31
CA VAL A 370 -23.54 -10.84 -3.09
C VAL A 370 -22.37 -11.75 -2.75
N THR A 371 -21.21 -11.17 -2.46
CA THR A 371 -20.03 -11.89 -1.99
C THR A 371 -19.50 -11.22 -0.74
N PHE A 372 -19.49 -11.94 0.37
CA PHE A 372 -19.01 -11.51 1.67
C PHE A 372 -17.78 -12.33 2.06
N ALA A 373 -16.62 -11.68 2.01
CA ALA A 373 -15.31 -12.29 2.27
C ALA A 373 -14.56 -11.48 3.34
N PRO A 374 -14.95 -11.56 4.62
CA PRO A 374 -14.23 -10.89 5.70
C PRO A 374 -12.84 -11.51 5.87
N ARG A 375 -11.82 -10.65 5.99
CA ARG A 375 -10.40 -11.02 6.19
C ARG A 375 -9.75 -10.08 7.21
N PRO A 376 -10.09 -10.19 8.52
CA PRO A 376 -9.49 -9.38 9.57
C PRO A 376 -7.97 -9.52 9.65
N GLU A 377 -7.34 -8.60 10.38
CA GLU A 377 -5.87 -8.55 10.52
C GLU A 377 -5.16 -8.49 9.15
N PHE A 378 -5.74 -7.76 8.19
CA PHE A 378 -5.25 -7.70 6.81
C PHE A 378 -5.22 -9.08 6.11
N GLY A 379 -6.09 -10.00 6.52
CA GLY A 379 -6.16 -11.37 6.02
C GLY A 379 -5.16 -12.35 6.62
N GLN A 380 -4.54 -12.02 7.76
CA GLN A 380 -3.57 -12.90 8.40
C GLN A 380 -4.19 -13.96 9.32
N VAL A 381 -5.46 -13.81 9.70
CA VAL A 381 -6.15 -14.77 10.57
C VAL A 381 -7.15 -15.64 9.80
N PRO A 382 -7.22 -16.96 10.09
CA PRO A 382 -8.21 -17.84 9.47
C PRO A 382 -9.62 -17.41 9.87
N VAL A 383 -10.56 -17.51 8.93
CA VAL A 383 -11.95 -17.10 9.15
C VAL A 383 -12.89 -18.23 8.79
N ASN A 384 -13.78 -18.58 9.72
CA ASN A 384 -14.88 -19.52 9.51
C ASN A 384 -16.21 -18.79 9.55
N LEU A 385 -17.12 -19.12 8.64
CA LEU A 385 -18.46 -18.58 8.54
C LEU A 385 -19.48 -19.62 9.00
N GLU A 386 -20.37 -19.21 9.89
CA GLU A 386 -21.49 -20.02 10.35
C GLU A 386 -22.80 -19.39 9.84
N ARG A 387 -23.68 -20.24 9.27
CA ARG A 387 -25.02 -19.83 8.86
C ARG A 387 -25.93 -19.75 10.08
N ASP A 388 -26.66 -18.64 10.18
CA ASP A 388 -27.70 -18.41 11.18
C ASP A 388 -29.00 -18.05 10.44
N THR A 389 -30.16 -18.32 11.04
CA THR A 389 -31.47 -17.97 10.46
C THR A 389 -31.58 -16.49 10.10
N ALA A 390 -30.88 -15.61 10.84
CA ALA A 390 -30.88 -14.17 10.60
C ALA A 390 -29.69 -13.67 9.76
N GLY A 391 -28.76 -14.55 9.33
CA GLY A 391 -27.64 -14.19 8.46
C GLY A 391 -26.38 -15.04 8.66
N LEU A 392 -25.23 -14.41 8.89
CA LEU A 392 -23.94 -15.09 9.11
C LEU A 392 -23.26 -14.62 10.39
N ARG A 393 -22.52 -15.54 11.02
CA ARG A 393 -21.57 -15.26 12.09
C ARG A 393 -20.16 -15.54 11.57
N VAL A 394 -19.22 -14.69 11.95
CA VAL A 394 -17.80 -14.81 11.59
C VAL A 394 -17.03 -15.23 12.85
N HIS A 395 -16.26 -16.31 12.73
CA HIS A 395 -15.41 -16.87 13.77
C HIS A 395 -13.94 -16.78 13.38
N GLY A 396 -13.04 -16.80 14.37
CA GLY A 396 -11.59 -16.69 14.16
C GLY A 396 -11.05 -15.26 14.26
N THR A 397 -11.86 -14.35 14.78
CA THR A 397 -11.58 -12.91 14.90
C THR A 397 -11.44 -12.53 16.38
N ASN A 398 -10.65 -11.49 16.68
CA ASN A 398 -10.52 -11.00 18.06
C ASN A 398 -11.85 -10.39 18.56
N ASP A 399 -12.52 -9.62 17.69
CA ASP A 399 -13.83 -9.03 17.95
C ASP A 399 -14.94 -9.76 17.19
N PRO A 400 -16.14 -9.93 17.77
CA PRO A 400 -17.24 -10.62 17.09
C PRO A 400 -17.73 -9.83 15.88
N ILE A 401 -17.89 -10.52 14.74
CA ILE A 401 -18.45 -9.95 13.51
C ILE A 401 -19.64 -10.78 13.06
N VAL A 402 -20.72 -10.12 12.66
CA VAL A 402 -21.90 -10.73 12.08
C VAL A 402 -22.36 -9.99 10.82
N LEU A 403 -23.01 -10.72 9.91
CA LEU A 403 -23.72 -10.15 8.77
C LEU A 403 -25.20 -10.48 8.89
N ARG A 404 -26.00 -9.52 9.34
CA ARG A 404 -27.45 -9.67 9.37
C ARG A 404 -27.99 -9.56 7.95
N SER A 405 -28.66 -10.62 7.50
CA SER A 405 -29.11 -10.81 6.12
C SER A 405 -30.35 -11.73 6.09
N PRO A 406 -31.48 -11.28 6.67
CA PRO A 406 -32.66 -12.13 6.84
C PRO A 406 -33.21 -12.60 5.49
N GLY A 407 -33.46 -13.91 5.38
CA GLY A 407 -33.99 -14.51 4.16
C GLY A 407 -32.97 -14.67 3.02
N VAL A 408 -31.68 -14.46 3.28
CA VAL A 408 -30.61 -14.72 2.31
C VAL A 408 -30.03 -16.12 2.55
N GLU A 409 -30.08 -16.95 1.51
CA GLU A 409 -29.47 -18.28 1.49
C GLU A 409 -28.02 -18.18 1.02
N TRP A 410 -27.07 -18.53 1.89
CA TRP A 410 -25.64 -18.39 1.64
C TRP A 410 -24.98 -19.69 1.23
N GLU A 411 -24.25 -19.70 0.13
CA GLU A 411 -23.24 -20.71 -0.18
C GLU A 411 -21.92 -20.31 0.48
N ILE A 412 -21.32 -21.19 1.29
CA ILE A 412 -20.01 -20.95 1.89
C ILE A 412 -18.97 -21.74 1.10
N VAL A 413 -17.95 -21.04 0.63
CA VAL A 413 -16.84 -21.57 -0.18
C VAL A 413 -15.56 -21.42 0.61
N GLU A 414 -14.74 -22.48 0.62
CA GLU A 414 -13.40 -22.46 1.21
C GLU A 414 -12.40 -21.80 0.25
N GLU A 415 -11.62 -20.87 0.79
CA GLU A 415 -10.57 -20.13 0.09
C GLU A 415 -9.29 -20.13 0.93
N GLY A 416 -8.51 -21.20 0.81
CA GLY A 416 -7.29 -21.38 1.61
C GLY A 416 -7.62 -21.52 3.10
N ILE A 417 -7.12 -20.59 3.91
CA ILE A 417 -7.38 -20.57 5.37
C ILE A 417 -8.68 -19.83 5.74
N HIS A 418 -9.41 -19.31 4.75
CA HIS A 418 -10.60 -18.51 4.97
C HIS A 418 -11.84 -19.12 4.32
N GLN A 419 -13.00 -18.61 4.71
CA GLN A 419 -14.27 -18.88 4.06
C GLN A 419 -14.87 -17.59 3.47
N THR A 420 -15.56 -17.74 2.34
CA THR A 420 -16.29 -16.69 1.63
C THR A 420 -17.74 -17.12 1.50
N ALA A 421 -18.68 -16.23 1.81
CA ALA A 421 -20.10 -16.48 1.59
C ALA A 421 -20.57 -15.80 0.30
N ARG A 422 -21.33 -16.53 -0.51
CA ARG A 422 -21.91 -16.05 -1.76
C ARG A 422 -23.42 -16.32 -1.80
N ALA A 423 -24.19 -15.37 -2.28
CA ALA A 423 -25.63 -15.52 -2.46
C ALA A 423 -26.09 -14.83 -3.76
N VAL A 424 -27.19 -15.32 -4.32
CA VAL A 424 -27.96 -14.61 -5.35
C VAL A 424 -29.26 -14.15 -4.70
N VAL A 425 -29.52 -12.85 -4.72
CA VAL A 425 -30.70 -12.24 -4.11
C VAL A 425 -31.58 -11.57 -5.15
N ASP A 426 -32.88 -11.51 -4.89
CA ASP A 426 -33.88 -10.92 -5.78
C ASP A 426 -34.63 -9.78 -5.07
N PRO A 427 -34.31 -8.50 -5.37
CA PRO A 427 -34.95 -7.35 -4.75
C PRO A 427 -36.32 -6.99 -5.36
N SER A 428 -36.84 -7.75 -6.32
CA SER A 428 -38.11 -7.43 -7.02
C SER A 428 -39.35 -7.45 -6.12
N ASN A 429 -39.31 -8.18 -5.01
CA ASN A 429 -40.40 -8.26 -4.03
C ASN A 429 -40.19 -7.36 -2.80
N GLY A 430 -39.17 -6.50 -2.82
CA GLY A 430 -38.81 -5.61 -1.72
C GLY A 430 -37.30 -5.47 -1.56
N PRO A 431 -36.83 -4.43 -0.84
CA PRO A 431 -35.41 -4.19 -0.65
C PRO A 431 -34.76 -5.35 0.12
N VAL A 432 -33.56 -5.75 -0.33
CA VAL A 432 -32.70 -6.67 0.41
C VAL A 432 -31.72 -5.84 1.23
N ILE A 433 -31.78 -5.95 2.55
CA ILE A 433 -30.97 -5.16 3.49
C ILE A 433 -29.91 -6.08 4.11
N LEU A 434 -28.65 -5.68 3.96
CA LEU A 434 -27.49 -6.36 4.50
C LEU A 434 -26.79 -5.44 5.51
N GLU A 435 -26.61 -5.91 6.74
CA GLU A 435 -25.99 -5.14 7.82
C GLU A 435 -24.81 -5.92 8.39
N MET A 436 -23.60 -5.52 8.00
CA MET A 436 -22.39 -5.99 8.66
C MET A 436 -22.23 -5.23 9.97
N ARG A 437 -22.02 -5.97 11.06
CA ARG A 437 -21.84 -5.41 12.40
C ARG A 437 -20.59 -6.04 13.01
N CYS A 438 -19.63 -5.22 13.39
CA CYS A 438 -18.39 -5.63 14.05
C CYS A 438 -18.39 -5.14 15.49
N GLY A 439 -17.80 -5.88 16.42
CA GLY A 439 -17.86 -5.63 17.86
C GLY A 439 -19.14 -6.15 18.52
N THR A 440 -19.94 -6.97 17.82
CA THR A 440 -21.14 -7.60 18.39
C THR A 440 -21.50 -8.92 17.72
N SER A 441 -22.10 -9.83 18.50
CA SER A 441 -22.70 -11.07 18.01
C SER A 441 -24.21 -10.94 17.74
N ASP A 442 -24.77 -9.74 17.86
CA ASP A 442 -26.21 -9.51 17.78
C ASP A 442 -26.72 -9.45 16.32
N LEU A 443 -27.54 -10.43 15.96
CA LEU A 443 -28.25 -10.52 14.68
C LEU A 443 -29.70 -10.03 14.76
N ALA A 444 -30.16 -9.54 15.91
CA ALA A 444 -31.52 -9.07 16.09
C ALA A 444 -31.85 -7.91 15.12
N PRO A 445 -33.11 -7.83 14.64
CA PRO A 445 -33.57 -6.67 13.89
C PRO A 445 -33.37 -5.40 14.73
N ALA A 446 -32.98 -4.31 14.06
CA ALA A 446 -33.02 -2.99 14.68
C ALA A 446 -34.46 -2.63 15.06
N MET A 447 -34.63 -1.93 16.18
CA MET A 447 -35.96 -1.45 16.61
C MET A 447 -36.55 -0.44 15.63
N VAL A 448 -35.70 0.33 14.96
CA VAL A 448 -36.05 1.33 13.94
C VAL A 448 -35.80 0.74 12.55
N SER A 449 -36.73 1.00 11.63
CA SER A 449 -36.66 0.47 10.27
C SER A 449 -35.44 1.03 9.50
N GLU A 450 -34.90 0.28 8.53
CA GLU A 450 -33.78 0.77 7.70
C GLU A 450 -34.09 2.10 7.02
N PRO A 451 -35.26 2.33 6.38
CA PRO A 451 -35.51 3.59 5.72
C PRO A 451 -35.55 4.80 6.67
N GLU A 452 -35.90 4.58 7.94
CA GLU A 452 -35.84 5.62 8.98
C GLU A 452 -34.40 5.86 9.43
N ARG A 453 -33.64 4.81 9.77
CA ARG A 453 -32.23 4.93 10.17
C ARG A 453 -31.37 5.57 9.08
N ARG A 454 -31.58 5.22 7.81
CA ARG A 454 -30.89 5.85 6.68
C ARG A 454 -31.23 7.33 6.58
N ARG A 455 -32.50 7.71 6.75
CA ARG A 455 -32.90 9.12 6.77
C ARG A 455 -32.23 9.89 7.91
N GLU A 456 -32.14 9.31 9.10
CA GLU A 456 -31.44 9.92 10.24
C GLU A 456 -29.93 10.08 9.97
N ALA A 457 -29.28 9.04 9.43
CA ALA A 457 -27.88 9.12 9.02
C ALA A 457 -27.65 10.17 7.92
N GLU A 458 -28.56 10.32 6.97
CA GLU A 458 -28.50 11.35 5.94
C GLU A 458 -28.72 12.77 6.51
N HIS A 459 -29.66 12.94 7.45
CA HIS A 459 -29.90 14.23 8.12
C HIS A 459 -28.67 14.68 8.93
N TYR A 460 -28.00 13.77 9.64
CA TYR A 460 -26.76 14.08 10.38
C TYR A 460 -25.70 14.81 9.52
N TRP A 461 -25.57 14.43 8.25
CA TRP A 461 -24.67 15.09 7.32
C TRP A 461 -25.28 16.34 6.68
N ARG A 462 -26.54 16.25 6.24
CA ARG A 462 -27.20 17.32 5.49
C ARG A 462 -27.44 18.56 6.34
N ASP A 463 -27.83 18.37 7.60
CA ASP A 463 -28.11 19.46 8.52
C ASP A 463 -26.84 20.26 8.77
N TRP A 464 -25.73 19.59 9.08
CA TRP A 464 -24.42 20.24 9.20
C TRP A 464 -23.98 20.96 7.92
N ALA A 465 -24.08 20.30 6.75
CA ALA A 465 -23.65 20.91 5.49
C ALA A 465 -24.48 22.17 5.15
N SER A 466 -25.72 22.25 5.63
CA SER A 466 -26.61 23.39 5.41
C SER A 466 -26.24 24.64 6.22
N GLU A 467 -25.45 24.48 7.29
CA GLU A 467 -25.00 25.58 8.14
C GLU A 467 -23.71 26.25 7.63
N LEU A 468 -23.07 25.65 6.62
CA LEU A 468 -21.78 26.12 6.10
C LEU A 468 -21.89 27.35 5.20
N ALA A 469 -20.96 28.28 5.39
CA ALA A 469 -20.69 29.38 4.47
C ALA A 469 -19.76 28.92 3.33
N LEU A 470 -20.34 28.24 2.33
CA LEU A 470 -19.58 27.71 1.20
C LEU A 470 -19.15 28.82 0.22
N PRO A 471 -17.94 28.72 -0.36
CA PRO A 471 -17.52 29.62 -1.43
C PRO A 471 -18.47 29.54 -2.64
N PRO A 472 -18.78 30.67 -3.30
CA PRO A 472 -19.67 30.69 -4.46
C PRO A 472 -19.06 30.03 -5.70
N LEU A 473 -17.74 29.85 -5.75
CA LEU A 473 -17.06 29.18 -6.84
C LEU A 473 -17.17 27.66 -6.69
N LYS A 474 -17.84 26.99 -7.64
CA LYS A 474 -18.05 25.53 -7.66
C LYS A 474 -18.65 24.98 -6.34
N PRO A 475 -19.80 25.51 -5.87
CA PRO A 475 -20.30 25.29 -4.52
C PRO A 475 -20.56 23.81 -4.20
N ASP A 476 -21.00 23.00 -5.17
CA ASP A 476 -21.21 21.56 -4.95
C ASP A 476 -19.91 20.80 -4.69
N LEU A 477 -18.83 21.15 -5.39
CA LEU A 477 -17.52 20.54 -5.16
C LEU A 477 -16.91 21.01 -3.82
N MET A 478 -17.15 22.27 -3.44
CA MET A 478 -16.72 22.79 -2.14
C MET A 478 -17.49 22.12 -1.00
N LYS A 479 -18.82 21.96 -1.13
CA LYS A 479 -19.65 21.17 -0.22
C LYS A 479 -19.11 19.74 -0.08
N ARG A 480 -18.70 19.12 -1.19
CA ARG A 480 -18.11 17.79 -1.18
C ARG A 480 -16.75 17.73 -0.48
N SER A 481 -15.90 18.71 -0.71
CA SER A 481 -14.61 18.81 -0.01
C SER A 481 -14.81 19.02 1.49
N ALA A 482 -15.72 19.90 1.90
CA ALA A 482 -16.07 20.11 3.31
C ALA A 482 -16.61 18.84 3.98
N LEU A 483 -17.54 18.13 3.32
CA LEU A 483 -18.05 16.85 3.81
C LEU A 483 -16.96 15.76 3.88
N THR A 484 -15.97 15.81 2.99
CA THR A 484 -14.82 14.88 3.02
C THR A 484 -13.92 15.18 4.21
N LEU A 485 -13.58 16.46 4.46
CA LEU A 485 -12.82 16.90 5.63
C LEU A 485 -13.52 16.52 6.93
N ARG A 486 -14.83 16.82 7.05
CA ARG A 486 -15.62 16.39 8.21
C ARG A 486 -15.68 14.87 8.31
N GLY A 487 -15.77 14.19 7.17
CA GLY A 487 -15.63 12.74 7.08
C GLY A 487 -14.41 12.29 7.87
N LEU A 488 -13.23 12.84 7.60
CA LEU A 488 -11.97 12.47 8.25
C LEU A 488 -11.86 12.83 9.76
N VAL A 489 -12.84 13.54 10.31
CA VAL A 489 -12.93 13.79 11.76
C VAL A 489 -13.36 12.51 12.48
N HIS A 490 -12.59 12.12 13.49
CA HIS A 490 -12.93 11.04 14.41
C HIS A 490 -13.70 11.60 15.61
N ALA A 491 -15.01 11.75 15.43
CA ALA A 491 -15.91 12.42 16.39
C ALA A 491 -15.82 11.92 17.84
N PRO A 492 -15.64 10.61 18.13
CA PRO A 492 -15.50 10.15 19.53
C PRO A 492 -14.31 10.75 20.27
N SER A 493 -13.26 11.14 19.56
CA SER A 493 -12.03 11.68 20.14
C SER A 493 -11.79 13.15 19.81
N GLY A 494 -12.36 13.68 18.74
CA GLY A 494 -12.02 15.00 18.19
C GLY A 494 -10.74 15.04 17.35
N SER A 495 -9.98 13.95 17.24
CA SER A 495 -8.83 13.89 16.30
C SER A 495 -9.28 13.91 14.84
N ILE A 496 -8.37 14.25 13.94
CA ILE A 496 -8.63 14.35 12.50
C ILE A 496 -7.57 13.55 11.76
N MET A 497 -8.00 12.63 10.90
CA MET A 497 -7.11 11.78 10.10
C MET A 497 -6.47 12.57 8.94
N ALA A 498 -5.23 12.27 8.60
CA ALA A 498 -4.59 12.84 7.39
C ALA A 498 -5.21 12.27 6.09
N ALA A 499 -5.52 10.97 6.06
CA ALA A 499 -6.28 10.32 4.99
C ALA A 499 -7.00 9.05 5.49
N ALA A 500 -7.95 8.53 4.72
CA ALA A 500 -8.71 7.32 5.11
C ALA A 500 -7.97 5.99 4.90
N THR A 501 -6.83 6.00 4.21
CA THR A 501 -6.09 4.80 3.77
C THR A 501 -4.65 4.77 4.24
N THR A 502 -4.04 3.59 4.09
CA THR A 502 -2.60 3.37 4.17
C THR A 502 -2.06 2.85 2.85
N SER A 503 -0.77 3.07 2.61
CA SER A 503 0.08 2.36 1.66
C SER A 503 -0.40 2.43 0.22
N LEU A 504 -1.10 3.51 -0.14
CA LEU A 504 -1.25 3.88 -1.54
C LEU A 504 0.04 4.56 -2.02
N PRO A 505 0.48 4.28 -3.25
CA PRO A 505 1.80 4.67 -3.72
C PRO A 505 1.88 6.11 -4.21
N GLU A 506 2.95 6.81 -3.83
CA GLU A 506 3.42 8.05 -4.47
C GLU A 506 4.08 7.74 -5.85
N ASP A 507 4.50 6.49 -6.09
CA ASP A 507 4.97 6.00 -7.38
C ASP A 507 4.59 4.53 -7.56
N ILE A 508 3.91 4.19 -8.65
CA ILE A 508 3.31 2.87 -8.84
C ILE A 508 4.39 1.81 -9.07
N GLY A 509 4.38 0.77 -8.23
CA GLY A 509 5.44 -0.23 -8.15
C GLY A 509 6.62 0.22 -7.28
N GLY A 510 6.61 1.48 -6.81
CA GLY A 510 7.63 2.09 -5.97
C GLY A 510 7.50 1.76 -4.48
N VAL A 511 8.39 2.37 -3.70
CA VAL A 511 8.58 2.09 -2.26
C VAL A 511 8.00 3.14 -1.32
N ARG A 512 7.49 4.24 -1.88
CA ARG A 512 6.91 5.38 -1.17
C ARG A 512 5.41 5.12 -0.93
N ASN A 513 5.11 4.33 0.10
CA ASN A 513 3.76 3.91 0.47
C ASN A 513 3.61 4.03 1.99
N TRP A 514 2.84 5.00 2.49
CA TRP A 514 2.81 5.37 3.91
C TRP A 514 1.43 5.18 4.55
N ASP A 515 1.38 5.01 5.87
CA ASP A 515 0.10 4.93 6.60
C ASP A 515 -0.34 6.31 7.09
N TYR A 516 -1.44 6.83 6.54
CA TYR A 516 -1.95 8.19 6.79
C TYR A 516 -3.22 8.20 7.67
N ARG A 517 -3.57 7.06 8.28
CA ARG A 517 -4.82 6.93 9.05
C ARG A 517 -4.76 7.57 10.45
N TYR A 518 -3.63 8.18 10.78
CA TYR A 518 -3.33 8.79 12.06
C TYR A 518 -3.61 10.30 12.08
N CYS A 519 -3.52 10.89 13.27
CA CYS A 519 -3.69 12.32 13.48
C CYS A 519 -2.33 13.03 13.47
N TRP A 520 -1.96 13.61 12.34
CA TRP A 520 -0.86 14.58 12.27
C TRP A 520 -1.33 15.92 12.83
N LEU A 521 -0.55 16.50 13.75
CA LEU A 521 -0.92 17.78 14.38
C LEU A 521 -1.09 18.89 13.34
N ARG A 522 -0.16 18.98 12.39
CA ARG A 522 -0.20 19.97 11.31
C ARG A 522 -1.44 19.80 10.45
N ASP A 523 -1.68 18.60 9.92
CA ASP A 523 -2.79 18.27 9.03
C ASP A 523 -4.14 18.50 9.71
N ALA A 524 -4.28 18.04 10.96
CA ALA A 524 -5.48 18.20 11.75
C ALA A 524 -5.76 19.67 12.09
N SER A 525 -4.75 20.43 12.51
CA SER A 525 -4.87 21.87 12.74
C SER A 525 -5.33 22.62 11.49
N MET A 526 -4.72 22.33 10.33
CA MET A 526 -5.10 22.96 9.06
C MET A 526 -6.50 22.56 8.61
N THR A 527 -6.89 21.30 8.82
CA THR A 527 -8.24 20.81 8.50
C THR A 527 -9.30 21.48 9.37
N ALA A 528 -9.07 21.51 10.69
CA ALA A 528 -9.94 22.21 11.64
C ALA A 528 -10.05 23.71 11.28
N HIS A 529 -8.93 24.35 10.91
CA HIS A 529 -8.93 25.76 10.51
C HIS A 529 -9.77 25.96 9.23
N ALA A 530 -9.61 25.10 8.23
CA ALA A 530 -10.43 25.14 7.01
C ALA A 530 -11.93 25.01 7.32
N LEU A 531 -12.33 24.11 8.24
CA LEU A 531 -13.72 23.99 8.67
C LEU A 531 -14.23 25.23 9.43
N VAL A 532 -13.39 25.85 10.26
CA VAL A 532 -13.68 27.12 10.95
C VAL A 532 -13.96 28.24 9.94
N THR A 533 -13.18 28.35 8.86
CA THR A 533 -13.41 29.36 7.82
C THR A 533 -14.74 29.18 7.07
N LEU A 534 -15.33 27.98 7.12
CA LEU A 534 -16.66 27.69 6.58
C LEU A 534 -17.79 27.87 7.62
N GLY A 535 -17.45 28.24 8.85
CA GLY A 535 -18.39 28.47 9.95
C GLY A 535 -18.58 27.28 10.90
N SER A 536 -17.89 26.15 10.68
CA SER A 536 -17.95 24.97 11.56
C SER A 536 -16.88 25.07 12.65
N VAL A 537 -17.30 25.30 13.89
CA VAL A 537 -16.38 25.53 15.02
C VAL A 537 -16.24 24.32 15.95
N THR A 538 -17.24 23.45 16.00
CA THR A 538 -17.28 22.31 16.93
C THR A 538 -16.14 21.34 16.68
N GLU A 539 -15.84 21.00 15.41
CA GLU A 539 -14.74 20.09 15.09
C GLU A 539 -13.37 20.66 15.52
N ALA A 540 -13.20 21.99 15.50
CA ALA A 540 -11.99 22.63 16.00
C ALA A 540 -11.90 22.61 17.53
N GLU A 541 -13.02 22.82 18.22
CA GLU A 541 -13.10 22.75 19.69
C GLU A 541 -12.76 21.34 20.18
N ASP A 542 -13.37 20.31 19.59
CA ASP A 542 -13.12 18.91 19.93
C ASP A 542 -11.65 18.51 19.65
N PHE A 543 -11.07 19.01 18.55
CA PHE A 543 -9.66 18.80 18.24
C PHE A 543 -8.72 19.48 19.23
N LEU A 544 -8.99 20.72 19.64
CA LEU A 544 -8.18 21.39 20.66
C LEU A 544 -8.30 20.69 22.01
N GLU A 545 -9.47 20.19 22.38
CA GLU A 545 -9.63 19.32 23.56
C GLU A 545 -8.75 18.06 23.44
N TRP A 546 -8.67 17.46 22.26
CA TRP A 546 -7.78 16.34 22.00
C TRP A 546 -6.31 16.72 22.16
N VAL A 547 -5.86 17.86 21.61
CA VAL A 547 -4.48 18.36 21.76
C VAL A 547 -4.14 18.58 23.24
N HIS A 548 -5.08 19.13 24.02
CA HIS A 548 -4.90 19.28 25.46
C HIS A 548 -4.72 17.94 26.18
N ARG A 549 -5.48 16.90 25.81
CA ARG A 549 -5.30 15.56 26.40
C ARG A 549 -3.93 15.00 26.06
N VAL A 550 -3.47 15.12 24.81
CA VAL A 550 -2.12 14.72 24.39
C VAL A 550 -1.06 15.44 25.22
N LEU A 551 -1.12 16.77 25.32
CA LEU A 551 -0.17 17.54 26.11
C LEU A 551 -0.14 17.13 27.59
N GLY A 552 -1.30 16.76 28.15
CA GLY A 552 -1.39 16.24 29.52
C GLY A 552 -0.63 14.93 29.76
N THR A 553 -0.27 14.19 28.71
CA THR A 553 0.55 12.98 28.80
C THR A 553 2.06 13.24 28.70
N LEU A 554 2.45 14.47 28.33
CA LEU A 554 3.84 14.83 28.04
C LEU A 554 4.45 15.66 29.17
N ALA A 555 5.78 15.62 29.28
CA ALA A 555 6.51 16.44 30.24
C ALA A 555 6.51 17.94 29.88
N GLY A 556 6.27 18.29 28.62
CA GLY A 556 6.27 19.66 28.12
C GLY A 556 5.84 19.74 26.65
N PRO A 557 5.37 20.92 26.19
CA PRO A 557 4.89 21.11 24.82
C PRO A 557 5.98 20.93 23.77
N GLU A 558 7.25 21.15 24.12
CA GLU A 558 8.40 20.95 23.23
C GLU A 558 8.67 19.48 22.89
N ARG A 559 7.94 18.55 23.52
CA ARG A 559 8.02 17.10 23.32
C ARG A 559 6.85 16.56 22.49
N LEU A 560 6.02 17.43 21.90
CA LEU A 560 5.02 16.99 20.94
C LEU A 560 5.70 16.22 19.80
N HIS A 561 5.13 15.06 19.50
CA HIS A 561 5.46 14.25 18.34
C HIS A 561 4.68 14.79 17.13
N PRO A 562 5.14 14.53 15.89
CA PRO A 562 4.44 14.96 14.69
C PRO A 562 3.00 14.44 14.59
N LEU A 563 2.80 13.19 15.02
CA LEU A 563 1.54 12.47 14.90
C LEU A 563 1.28 11.53 16.08
N TYR A 564 0.00 11.18 16.24
CA TYR A 564 -0.51 10.29 17.28
C TYR A 564 -1.61 9.37 16.73
N THR A 565 -1.92 8.29 17.47
CA THR A 565 -3.13 7.49 17.22
C THR A 565 -4.38 8.36 17.37
N LEU A 566 -5.54 7.88 16.92
CA LEU A 566 -6.78 8.67 17.00
C LEU A 566 -7.17 9.04 18.44
N TYR A 567 -6.72 8.27 19.43
CA TYR A 567 -6.95 8.56 20.85
C TYR A 567 -5.82 9.36 21.52
N GLY A 568 -4.79 9.78 20.78
CA GLY A 568 -3.70 10.62 21.29
C GLY A 568 -2.55 9.84 21.93
N GLU A 569 -2.45 8.54 21.65
CA GLU A 569 -1.34 7.71 22.13
C GLU A 569 -0.17 7.76 21.13
N THR A 570 1.04 7.47 21.60
CA THR A 570 2.21 7.32 20.72
C THR A 570 2.03 6.11 19.80
N LEU A 571 2.38 6.24 18.53
CA LEU A 571 2.30 5.14 17.58
C LEU A 571 3.28 4.00 17.93
N PRO A 572 2.91 2.74 17.63
CA PRO A 572 3.88 1.66 17.60
C PRO A 572 4.92 1.89 16.48
N PRO A 573 6.07 1.18 16.52
CA PRO A 573 7.02 1.20 15.42
C PRO A 573 6.37 0.81 14.09
N GLU A 574 6.81 1.47 13.01
CA GLU A 574 6.39 1.13 11.65
C GLU A 574 6.69 -0.35 11.36
N ALA A 575 5.71 -1.06 10.81
CA ALA A 575 5.81 -2.46 10.44
C ALA A 575 5.44 -2.67 8.97
N VAL A 576 6.05 -3.68 8.35
CA VAL A 576 5.79 -4.08 6.96
C VAL A 576 4.92 -5.33 6.93
N LEU A 577 3.85 -5.27 6.14
CA LEU A 577 2.94 -6.42 5.91
C LEU A 577 3.37 -7.16 4.64
N ASP A 578 4.35 -8.05 4.76
CA ASP A 578 4.93 -8.78 3.62
C ASP A 578 3.96 -9.72 2.89
N ALA A 579 2.90 -10.15 3.59
CA ALA A 579 1.84 -10.98 3.06
C ALA A 579 0.94 -10.23 2.06
N LEU A 580 0.94 -8.90 2.09
CA LEU A 580 0.19 -8.11 1.13
C LEU A 580 1.06 -7.77 -0.09
N PRO A 581 0.54 -7.92 -1.31
CA PRO A 581 1.24 -7.56 -2.53
C PRO A 581 1.36 -6.05 -2.76
N GLY A 582 0.52 -5.26 -2.09
CA GLY A 582 0.46 -3.81 -2.25
C GLY A 582 -0.42 -3.34 -3.40
N TYR A 583 -0.88 -2.09 -3.32
CA TYR A 583 -1.69 -1.49 -4.37
C TYR A 583 -0.89 -1.46 -5.66
N ALA A 584 -1.43 -2.07 -6.72
CA ALA A 584 -0.76 -2.14 -8.01
C ALA A 584 0.68 -2.70 -7.95
N GLY A 585 0.97 -3.61 -7.01
CA GLY A 585 2.31 -4.18 -6.82
C GLY A 585 3.31 -3.25 -6.11
N SER A 586 2.87 -2.09 -5.63
CA SER A 586 3.71 -1.11 -4.93
C SER A 586 3.98 -1.58 -3.50
N ARG A 587 5.26 -1.75 -3.15
CA ARG A 587 5.71 -2.38 -1.90
C ARG A 587 6.85 -1.59 -1.26
N PRO A 588 6.98 -1.60 0.08
CA PRO A 588 6.20 -2.41 1.02
C PRO A 588 4.83 -1.81 1.36
N VAL A 589 3.93 -2.64 1.88
CA VAL A 589 2.73 -2.19 2.59
C VAL A 589 3.11 -1.94 4.05
N ARG A 590 2.83 -0.75 4.56
CA ARG A 590 3.20 -0.30 5.89
C ARG A 590 1.98 -0.10 6.79
N VAL A 591 2.18 -0.37 8.07
CA VAL A 591 1.28 0.06 9.16
C VAL A 591 2.11 0.79 10.20
N GLY A 592 1.54 1.84 10.80
CA GLY A 592 2.33 2.82 11.53
C GLY A 592 3.11 3.75 10.60
N ASN A 593 3.85 4.69 11.18
CA ASN A 593 4.67 5.61 10.41
C ASN A 593 5.93 6.00 11.19
N ALA A 594 7.10 5.87 10.55
CA ALA A 594 8.38 6.18 11.15
C ALA A 594 8.56 7.67 11.52
N ALA A 595 7.76 8.57 10.94
CA ALA A 595 7.74 10.00 11.30
C ALA A 595 7.44 10.23 12.79
N ASN A 596 6.82 9.27 13.49
CA ASN A 596 6.57 9.33 14.93
C ASN A 596 7.86 9.58 15.76
N MET A 597 9.02 9.17 15.25
CA MET A 597 10.31 9.37 15.93
C MET A 597 11.06 10.63 15.47
N GLN A 598 10.53 11.35 14.49
CA GLN A 598 11.18 12.53 13.93
C GLN A 598 10.89 13.78 14.75
N VAL A 599 11.84 14.72 14.70
CA VAL A 599 11.62 16.09 15.17
C VAL A 599 10.99 16.88 14.05
N GLN A 600 9.83 17.49 14.33
CA GLN A 600 9.18 18.51 13.49
C GLN A 600 8.89 19.74 14.34
N LEU A 601 9.48 20.86 13.97
CA LEU A 601 9.30 22.11 14.71
C LEU A 601 8.14 22.95 14.15
N ASP A 602 7.61 22.57 12.99
CA ASP A 602 6.54 23.29 12.32
C ASP A 602 5.16 23.09 12.98
N VAL A 603 4.95 21.99 13.73
CA VAL A 603 3.66 21.62 14.33
C VAL A 603 3.03 22.70 15.20
N PHE A 604 3.82 23.59 15.79
CA PHE A 604 3.34 24.63 16.70
C PHE A 604 2.60 25.77 15.99
N GLY A 605 3.01 26.12 14.76
CA GLY A 605 2.43 27.21 13.98
C GLY A 605 0.95 27.00 13.67
N PRO A 606 0.59 25.89 13.00
CA PRO A 606 -0.79 25.55 12.67
C PRO A 606 -1.74 25.49 13.88
N ILE A 607 -1.27 25.03 15.04
CA ILE A 607 -2.09 25.00 16.27
C ILE A 607 -2.48 26.41 16.70
N VAL A 608 -1.52 27.35 16.74
CA VAL A 608 -1.80 28.74 17.14
C VAL A 608 -2.62 29.48 16.08
N ASP A 609 -2.39 29.20 14.80
CA ASP A 609 -3.17 29.78 13.70
C ASP A 609 -4.63 29.28 13.70
N LEU A 610 -4.87 28.02 14.08
CA LEU A 610 -6.21 27.49 14.36
C LEU A 610 -6.89 28.26 15.50
N ILE A 611 -6.20 28.45 16.63
CA ILE A 611 -6.76 29.16 17.79
C ILE A 611 -7.11 30.62 17.42
N ALA A 612 -6.25 31.27 16.63
CA ALA A 612 -6.52 32.60 16.12
C ALA A 612 -7.80 32.64 15.26
N GLY A 613 -7.91 31.75 14.27
CA GLY A 613 -9.10 31.67 13.43
C GLY A 613 -10.37 31.32 14.20
N LEU A 614 -10.28 30.44 15.20
CA LEU A 614 -11.41 30.06 16.05
C LEU A 614 -11.89 31.21 16.93
N ALA A 615 -10.97 31.98 17.51
CA ALA A 615 -11.32 33.15 18.31
C ALA A 615 -12.02 34.23 17.45
N GLU A 616 -11.54 34.47 16.24
CA GLU A 616 -12.19 35.38 15.29
C GLU A 616 -13.57 34.88 14.84
N ALA A 617 -13.70 33.59 14.56
CA ALA A 617 -14.98 32.99 14.20
C ALA A 617 -16.01 33.10 15.34
N ARG A 618 -15.58 32.95 16.60
CA ARG A 618 -16.41 33.16 17.79
C ARG A 618 -16.89 34.62 17.90
N GLU A 619 -16.01 35.60 17.67
CA GLU A 619 -16.40 37.01 17.61
C GLU A 619 -17.44 37.28 16.51
N LEU A 620 -17.22 36.75 15.30
CA LEU A 620 -18.15 36.89 14.17
C LEU A 620 -19.52 36.26 14.45
N LYS A 621 -19.56 35.22 15.30
CA LYS A 621 -20.80 34.62 15.81
C LYS A 621 -21.45 35.41 16.97
N GLY A 622 -20.91 36.58 17.31
CA GLY A 622 -21.47 37.48 18.31
C GLY A 622 -20.95 37.29 19.74
N ILE A 623 -19.89 36.50 19.95
CA ILE A 623 -19.23 36.40 21.25
C ILE A 623 -18.32 37.61 21.43
N THR A 624 -18.85 38.68 22.03
CA THR A 624 -18.14 39.96 22.20
C THR A 624 -17.31 40.05 23.48
N ASP A 625 -17.42 39.06 24.37
CA ASP A 625 -16.61 38.99 25.58
C ASP A 625 -15.25 38.36 25.22
N PRO A 626 -14.13 39.11 25.31
CA PRO A 626 -12.81 38.61 24.90
C PRO A 626 -12.40 37.33 25.63
N SER A 627 -12.82 37.17 26.89
CA SER A 627 -12.52 35.97 27.69
C SER A 627 -13.28 34.71 27.24
N LYS A 628 -14.36 34.89 26.47
CA LYS A 628 -15.15 33.80 25.88
C LYS A 628 -14.78 33.54 24.42
N ALA A 629 -14.41 34.60 23.69
CA ALA A 629 -13.94 34.46 22.31
C ALA A 629 -12.58 33.74 22.28
N LEU A 630 -11.67 34.11 23.19
CA LEU A 630 -10.42 33.40 23.45
C LEU A 630 -10.40 32.94 24.92
N PRO A 631 -10.89 31.73 25.22
CA PRO A 631 -10.85 31.13 26.56
C PRO A 631 -9.43 31.03 27.14
N ASP A 632 -9.31 31.05 28.46
CA ASP A 632 -8.02 30.90 29.16
C ASP A 632 -7.29 29.63 28.76
N ARG A 633 -8.03 28.53 28.56
CA ARG A 633 -7.47 27.24 28.17
C ARG A 633 -6.79 27.30 26.79
N ASP A 634 -7.41 27.97 25.82
CA ASP A 634 -6.85 28.17 24.49
C ASP A 634 -5.63 29.11 24.56
N TRP A 635 -5.70 30.14 25.40
CA TRP A 635 -4.57 31.04 25.63
C TRP A 635 -3.37 30.35 26.30
N ASP A 636 -3.61 29.46 27.26
CA ASP A 636 -2.58 28.64 27.90
C ASP A 636 -1.90 27.72 26.86
N LEU A 637 -2.67 27.19 25.92
CA LEU A 637 -2.12 26.41 24.80
C LEU A 637 -1.23 27.27 23.90
N VAL A 638 -1.67 28.48 23.52
CA VAL A 638 -0.84 29.44 22.76
C VAL A 638 0.47 29.72 23.49
N THR A 639 0.40 30.01 24.78
CA THR A 639 1.57 30.27 25.63
C THR A 639 2.52 29.07 25.67
N ALA A 640 1.97 27.86 25.77
CA ALA A 640 2.75 26.62 25.73
C ALA A 640 3.47 26.43 24.39
N MET A 641 2.80 26.72 23.27
CA MET A 641 3.40 26.62 21.92
C MET A 641 4.54 27.63 21.74
N VAL A 642 4.37 28.89 22.17
CA VAL A 642 5.46 29.88 22.13
C VAL A 642 6.63 29.44 23.02
N SER A 643 6.36 28.85 24.19
CA SER A 643 7.42 28.33 25.05
C SER A 643 8.20 27.17 24.40
N ALA A 644 7.52 26.30 23.65
CA ALA A 644 8.18 25.25 22.88
C ALA A 644 9.08 25.82 21.78
N VAL A 645 8.58 26.81 21.03
CA VAL A 645 9.37 27.54 20.02
C VAL A 645 10.60 28.16 20.66
N GLN A 646 10.45 28.94 21.76
CA GLN A 646 11.56 29.56 22.49
C GLN A 646 12.70 28.57 22.82
N ARG A 647 12.35 27.34 23.20
CA ARG A 647 13.33 26.31 23.60
C ARG A 647 14.03 25.65 22.41
N ARG A 648 13.31 25.39 21.31
CA ARG A 648 13.76 24.43 20.28
C ARG A 648 13.92 25.00 18.89
N TRP A 649 13.46 26.21 18.58
CA TRP A 649 13.43 26.71 17.19
C TRP A 649 14.80 26.76 16.51
N ARG A 650 15.90 26.83 17.27
CA ARG A 650 17.27 26.81 16.76
C ARG A 650 17.80 25.41 16.42
N GLU A 651 17.07 24.34 16.70
CA GLU A 651 17.46 22.97 16.35
C GLU A 651 17.19 22.70 14.86
N PRO A 652 17.97 21.85 14.18
CA PRO A 652 17.56 21.28 12.90
C PRO A 652 16.43 20.25 13.09
N ASP A 653 15.61 20.04 12.07
CA ASP A 653 14.45 19.14 12.08
C ASP A 653 14.29 18.41 10.73
N HIS A 654 13.25 17.60 10.55
CA HIS A 654 13.04 16.80 9.33
C HIS A 654 12.12 17.48 8.30
N GLY A 655 11.76 18.75 8.55
CA GLY A 655 10.87 19.53 7.70
C GLY A 655 9.44 18.97 7.65
N ILE A 656 8.61 19.62 6.84
CA ILE A 656 7.21 19.25 6.63
C ILE A 656 7.07 17.89 5.91
N TRP A 657 8.04 17.53 5.07
CA TRP A 657 8.00 16.33 4.23
C TRP A 657 8.60 15.08 4.88
N GLU A 658 8.99 15.14 6.15
CA GLU A 658 9.40 13.95 6.92
C GLU A 658 10.57 13.18 6.29
N ILE A 659 11.45 13.91 5.61
CA ILE A 659 12.54 13.34 4.82
C ILE A 659 13.35 12.38 5.70
N ARG A 660 13.52 11.13 5.24
CA ARG A 660 14.24 10.08 5.97
C ARG A 660 15.77 10.26 5.86
N GLY A 661 16.24 11.48 6.09
CA GLY A 661 17.62 11.91 6.02
C GLY A 661 18.06 12.61 7.31
N ASN A 662 19.22 13.28 7.25
CA ASN A 662 19.71 14.05 8.39
C ASN A 662 18.85 15.31 8.59
N PRO A 663 18.54 15.69 9.84
CA PRO A 663 17.85 16.94 10.13
C PRO A 663 18.60 18.16 9.58
N ARG A 664 17.86 19.14 9.05
CA ARG A 664 18.41 20.41 8.52
C ARG A 664 17.64 21.61 9.07
N HIS A 665 18.15 22.82 8.84
CA HIS A 665 17.43 24.04 9.18
C HIS A 665 16.44 24.40 8.07
N HIS A 666 15.31 23.69 8.04
CA HIS A 666 14.29 23.89 7.01
C HIS A 666 13.63 25.27 7.12
N VAL A 667 13.55 25.98 5.99
CA VAL A 667 12.98 27.34 5.95
C VAL A 667 11.52 27.30 6.42
N TYR A 668 10.73 26.35 5.92
CA TYR A 668 9.32 26.17 6.32
C TYR A 668 9.16 26.05 7.84
N SER A 669 9.96 25.22 8.50
CA SER A 669 9.89 25.01 9.95
C SER A 669 10.21 26.28 10.72
N LYS A 670 11.16 27.10 10.24
CA LYS A 670 11.47 28.40 10.88
C LYS A 670 10.39 29.44 10.64
N VAL A 671 9.77 29.46 9.46
CA VAL A 671 8.58 30.27 9.17
C VAL A 671 7.43 29.89 10.12
N MET A 672 7.21 28.60 10.38
CA MET A 672 6.16 28.16 11.31
C MET A 672 6.47 28.53 12.77
N GLY A 673 7.75 28.46 13.18
CA GLY A 673 8.18 29.00 14.48
C GLY A 673 7.92 30.51 14.62
N TRP A 674 8.17 31.28 13.55
CA TRP A 674 7.80 32.71 13.52
C TRP A 674 6.28 32.91 13.60
N LEU A 675 5.51 32.15 12.81
CA LEU A 675 4.06 32.22 12.75
C LEU A 675 3.42 31.99 14.13
N THR A 676 3.91 31.00 14.88
CA THR A 676 3.48 30.74 16.27
C THR A 676 3.55 32.00 17.12
N VAL A 677 4.69 32.70 17.10
CA VAL A 677 4.92 33.89 17.94
C VAL A 677 4.14 35.08 17.42
N ASP A 678 4.07 35.27 16.09
CA ASP A 678 3.32 36.36 15.47
C ASP A 678 1.82 36.28 15.78
N ARG A 679 1.20 35.11 15.61
CA ARG A 679 -0.21 34.90 15.92
C ARG A 679 -0.49 35.05 17.41
N ALA A 680 0.41 34.58 18.27
CA ALA A 680 0.28 34.78 19.72
C ALA A 680 0.27 36.26 20.12
N LEU A 681 1.13 37.08 19.49
CA LEU A 681 1.17 38.53 19.71
C LEU A 681 -0.11 39.22 19.21
N ARG A 682 -0.61 38.84 18.03
CA ARG A 682 -1.88 39.38 17.48
C ARG A 682 -3.07 39.03 18.38
N LEU A 683 -3.16 37.77 18.84
CA LEU A 683 -4.18 37.33 19.78
C LEU A 683 -4.11 38.14 21.08
N ALA A 684 -2.91 38.38 21.60
CA ALA A 684 -2.76 39.14 22.83
C ALA A 684 -3.17 40.60 22.70
N GLU A 685 -2.83 41.24 21.60
CA GLU A 685 -3.27 42.61 21.30
C GLU A 685 -4.79 42.69 21.17
N ARG A 686 -5.38 41.81 20.34
CA ARG A 686 -6.82 41.80 20.02
C ARG A 686 -7.69 41.44 21.22
N PHE A 687 -7.27 40.47 22.03
CA PHE A 687 -8.06 39.96 23.17
C PHE A 687 -7.52 40.40 24.54
N HIS A 688 -6.62 41.40 24.56
CA HIS A 688 -6.06 42.01 25.77
C HIS A 688 -5.40 41.00 26.74
N ARG A 689 -4.67 40.02 26.19
CA ARG A 689 -3.91 39.04 26.97
C ARG A 689 -2.53 39.58 27.35
N GLY A 690 -1.97 39.09 28.46
CA GLY A 690 -0.62 39.45 28.90
C GLY A 690 0.45 38.80 28.02
N VAL A 691 1.48 39.55 27.65
CA VAL A 691 2.58 39.10 26.79
C VAL A 691 3.89 39.15 27.56
N ASP A 692 4.72 38.11 27.43
CA ASP A 692 6.12 38.18 27.84
C ASP A 692 6.88 39.10 26.87
N PRO A 693 7.51 40.20 27.35
CA PRO A 693 8.24 41.13 26.48
C PRO A 693 9.27 40.46 25.55
N ALA A 694 9.82 39.29 25.93
CA ALA A 694 10.76 38.54 25.11
C ALA A 694 10.15 37.99 23.80
N TRP A 695 8.83 37.89 23.69
CA TRP A 695 8.16 37.37 22.48
C TRP A 695 8.37 38.27 21.26
N LEU A 696 8.39 39.59 21.46
CA LEU A 696 8.66 40.55 20.38
C LEU A 696 10.07 40.34 19.82
N GLU A 697 11.08 40.28 20.69
CA GLU A 697 12.47 40.04 20.29
C GLU A 697 12.63 38.67 19.62
N LEU A 698 11.96 37.64 20.14
CA LEU A 698 11.95 36.31 19.53
C LEU A 698 11.38 36.32 18.11
N ARG A 699 10.21 36.95 17.91
CA ARG A 699 9.57 37.06 16.58
C ARG A 699 10.52 37.72 15.59
N GLU A 700 11.08 38.88 15.93
CA GLU A 700 11.99 39.60 15.04
C GLU A 700 13.27 38.80 14.77
N THR A 701 13.82 38.13 15.78
CA THR A 701 15.02 37.29 15.63
C THR A 701 14.79 36.14 14.64
N ILE A 702 13.66 35.44 14.73
CA ILE A 702 13.34 34.35 13.80
C ILE A 702 13.10 34.93 12.39
N ALA A 703 12.37 36.04 12.28
CA ALA A 703 12.09 36.69 10.99
C ALA A 703 13.38 37.11 10.27
N ASP A 704 14.29 37.78 10.97
CA ASP A 704 15.57 38.22 10.42
C ASP A 704 16.44 37.02 10.00
N GLU A 705 16.47 35.96 10.82
CA GLU A 705 17.23 34.77 10.49
C GLU A 705 16.70 34.08 9.22
N VAL A 706 15.38 33.91 9.11
CA VAL A 706 14.74 33.32 7.91
C VAL A 706 15.03 34.17 6.68
N LYS A 707 14.86 35.49 6.77
CA LYS A 707 15.05 36.42 5.66
C LYS A 707 16.50 36.47 5.17
N THR A 708 17.46 36.26 6.06
CA THR A 708 18.89 36.35 5.76
C THR A 708 19.49 35.00 5.34
N LYS A 709 19.13 33.90 6.02
CA LYS A 709 19.71 32.58 5.77
C LYS A 709 18.88 31.71 4.83
N GLY A 710 17.58 31.98 4.68
CA GLY A 710 16.72 31.19 3.81
C GLY A 710 16.79 31.58 2.33
N TRP A 711 17.22 32.81 2.03
CA TRP A 711 17.37 33.31 0.66
C TRP A 711 18.71 32.86 0.07
N ASN A 712 18.68 32.37 -1.17
CA ASN A 712 19.88 31.99 -1.89
C ASN A 712 20.02 32.81 -3.19
N ASP A 713 21.11 33.58 -3.29
CA ASP A 713 21.38 34.45 -4.45
C ASP A 713 21.74 33.69 -5.73
N GLU A 714 22.20 32.44 -5.66
CA GLU A 714 22.54 31.64 -6.85
C GLU A 714 21.29 31.20 -7.61
N VAL A 715 20.30 30.68 -6.87
CA VAL A 715 19.03 30.20 -7.44
C VAL A 715 17.92 31.24 -7.43
N GLN A 716 18.17 32.42 -6.86
CA GLN A 716 17.21 33.54 -6.76
C GLN A 716 15.86 33.10 -6.15
N SER A 717 15.93 32.32 -5.07
CA SER A 717 14.76 31.78 -4.39
C SER A 717 15.04 31.56 -2.91
N TYR A 718 13.98 31.54 -2.10
CA TYR A 718 14.04 30.81 -0.84
C TYR A 718 14.19 29.31 -1.12
N THR A 719 15.01 28.63 -0.33
CA THR A 719 15.41 27.22 -0.55
C THR A 719 14.84 26.31 0.54
N ALA A 720 14.88 24.98 0.32
CA ALA A 720 14.31 23.99 1.23
C ALA A 720 14.85 24.09 2.66
N ALA A 721 16.15 24.38 2.79
CA ALA A 721 16.85 24.58 4.05
C ALA A 721 17.92 25.67 3.91
N TYR A 722 18.40 26.22 5.02
CA TYR A 722 19.42 27.28 5.02
C TYR A 722 20.73 26.89 4.34
N ASP A 723 21.07 25.60 4.36
CA ASP A 723 22.19 25.07 3.60
C ASP A 723 21.70 24.57 2.25
N GLY A 724 22.33 24.95 1.15
CA GLY A 724 22.05 24.39 -0.18
C GLY A 724 21.22 25.28 -1.11
N THR A 725 20.89 24.69 -2.26
CA THR A 725 20.25 25.36 -3.41
C THR A 725 18.95 24.67 -3.82
N ASP A 726 18.52 23.64 -3.07
CA ASP A 726 17.35 22.84 -3.40
C ASP A 726 16.08 23.69 -3.29
N LEU A 727 15.26 23.67 -4.35
CA LEU A 727 13.95 24.30 -4.33
C LEU A 727 12.94 23.38 -3.63
N ASP A 728 11.98 23.99 -2.94
CA ASP A 728 10.89 23.30 -2.27
C ASP A 728 9.64 24.17 -2.30
N ALA A 729 8.51 23.60 -2.72
CA ALA A 729 7.23 24.32 -2.81
C ALA A 729 6.74 24.84 -1.45
N ALA A 730 7.15 24.23 -0.34
CA ALA A 730 6.85 24.70 1.01
C ALA A 730 7.44 26.10 1.29
N THR A 731 8.47 26.53 0.56
CA THR A 731 9.06 27.87 0.74
C THR A 731 8.12 29.01 0.34
N LEU A 732 7.07 28.73 -0.46
CA LEU A 732 6.00 29.70 -0.74
C LEU A 732 5.38 30.25 0.56
N TYR A 733 5.37 29.47 1.64
CA TYR A 733 4.83 29.91 2.94
C TYR A 733 5.52 31.12 3.53
N ILE A 734 6.72 31.48 3.09
CA ILE A 734 7.34 32.71 3.56
C ILE A 734 6.46 33.94 3.23
N GLY A 735 5.81 33.94 2.06
CA GLY A 735 4.81 34.94 1.70
C GLY A 735 3.41 34.58 2.21
N LEU A 736 2.98 33.31 2.08
CA LEU A 736 1.62 32.91 2.49
C LEU A 736 1.34 33.12 3.98
N SER A 737 2.36 33.00 4.83
CA SER A 737 2.26 33.26 6.28
C SER A 737 2.23 34.75 6.65
N GLY A 738 2.68 35.62 5.73
CA GLY A 738 2.89 37.05 5.95
C GLY A 738 4.25 37.41 6.56
N LEU A 739 5.25 36.51 6.54
CA LEU A 739 6.60 36.81 7.08
C LEU A 739 7.33 37.86 6.23
N ILE A 740 7.13 37.82 4.91
CA ILE A 740 7.51 38.87 3.97
C ILE A 740 6.28 39.43 3.28
N GLU A 741 6.35 40.72 2.92
CA GLU A 741 5.32 41.39 2.16
C GLU A 741 5.20 40.77 0.75
N PRO A 742 3.99 40.62 0.19
CA PRO A 742 3.80 40.15 -1.18
C PRO A 742 4.54 40.98 -2.25
N SER A 743 4.84 42.25 -1.94
CA SER A 743 5.59 43.16 -2.81
C SER A 743 7.12 42.98 -2.74
N ASP A 744 7.64 42.16 -1.82
CA ASP A 744 9.06 41.85 -1.76
C ASP A 744 9.48 41.10 -3.04
N PRO A 745 10.47 41.62 -3.81
CA PRO A 745 10.88 41.00 -5.05
C PRO A 745 11.38 39.56 -4.89
N ARG A 746 11.87 39.19 -3.70
CA ARG A 746 12.31 37.83 -3.37
C ARG A 746 11.13 36.85 -3.30
N PHE A 747 9.95 37.31 -2.89
CA PHE A 747 8.76 36.46 -2.90
C PHE A 747 8.37 36.13 -4.34
N ALA A 748 8.23 37.16 -5.19
CA ALA A 748 7.89 36.97 -6.60
C ALA A 748 8.92 36.07 -7.33
N ALA A 749 10.22 36.24 -7.02
CA ALA A 749 11.27 35.39 -7.56
C ALA A 749 11.11 33.92 -7.13
N THR A 750 10.78 33.67 -5.86
CA THR A 750 10.49 32.31 -5.33
C THR A 750 9.29 31.69 -6.03
N VAL A 751 8.19 32.45 -6.21
CA VAL A 751 7.00 31.97 -6.95
C VAL A 751 7.35 31.57 -8.39
N VAL A 752 8.15 32.39 -9.07
CA VAL A 752 8.60 32.13 -10.44
C VAL A 752 9.51 30.91 -10.50
N ALA A 753 10.42 30.74 -9.54
CA ALA A 753 11.28 29.56 -9.46
C ALA A 753 10.48 28.29 -9.21
N THR A 754 9.52 28.30 -8.27
CA THR A 754 8.62 27.17 -8.03
C THR A 754 7.77 26.84 -9.27
N GLU A 755 7.22 27.85 -9.95
CA GLU A 755 6.48 27.66 -11.20
C GLU A 755 7.34 27.02 -12.29
N ALA A 756 8.58 27.49 -12.46
CA ALA A 756 9.45 27.02 -13.54
C ALA A 756 9.99 25.60 -13.30
N GLU A 757 10.38 25.29 -12.07
CA GLU A 757 11.15 24.08 -11.76
C GLU A 757 10.29 22.96 -11.16
N LEU A 758 9.21 23.27 -10.44
CA LEU A 758 8.42 22.26 -9.69
C LEU A 758 7.00 22.05 -10.23
N ARG A 759 6.48 22.94 -11.08
CA ARG A 759 5.13 22.77 -11.64
C ARG A 759 5.15 21.81 -12.84
N SER A 760 4.22 20.86 -12.84
CA SER A 760 3.92 20.01 -14.00
C SER A 760 2.42 19.89 -14.19
N GLY A 761 1.92 20.50 -15.27
CA GLY A 761 0.49 20.55 -15.59
C GLY A 761 -0.35 21.15 -14.46
N SER A 762 -1.30 20.35 -13.96
CA SER A 762 -2.23 20.66 -12.88
C SER A 762 -1.65 20.53 -11.47
N THR A 763 -0.38 20.12 -11.36
CA THR A 763 0.26 19.78 -10.08
C THR A 763 1.59 20.47 -9.88
N VAL A 764 2.07 20.46 -8.64
CA VAL A 764 3.39 20.99 -8.26
C VAL A 764 4.07 19.94 -7.39
N TYR A 765 5.29 19.55 -7.74
CA TYR A 765 6.11 18.63 -6.95
C TYR A 765 6.54 19.28 -5.63
N ARG A 766 6.79 18.47 -4.60
CA ARG A 766 7.33 18.99 -3.33
C ARG A 766 8.70 19.61 -3.57
N TYR A 767 9.56 18.83 -4.22
CA TYR A 767 10.94 19.13 -4.59
C TYR A 767 11.43 18.13 -5.66
N HIS A 768 12.64 18.33 -6.21
CA HIS A 768 13.29 17.40 -7.15
C HIS A 768 14.65 16.86 -6.67
N HIS A 769 15.10 17.23 -5.48
CA HIS A 769 16.37 16.74 -4.93
C HIS A 769 16.28 15.28 -4.46
N ASP A 770 17.43 14.62 -4.34
CA ASP A 770 17.53 13.25 -3.83
C ASP A 770 17.30 13.22 -2.32
N ASP A 771 16.18 12.62 -1.90
CA ASP A 771 15.75 12.45 -0.51
C ASP A 771 16.26 11.13 0.12
N GLY A 772 17.07 10.36 -0.61
CA GLY A 772 17.60 9.06 -0.20
C GLY A 772 16.67 7.87 -0.46
N LEU A 773 15.51 8.07 -1.11
CA LEU A 773 14.58 7.02 -1.49
C LEU A 773 14.53 6.81 -3.02
N PRO A 774 14.52 5.55 -3.50
CA PRO A 774 14.46 5.28 -4.93
C PRO A 774 13.06 5.53 -5.51
N GLY A 775 12.99 5.81 -6.81
CA GLY A 775 11.74 6.08 -7.54
C GLY A 775 11.42 7.57 -7.61
N GLY A 776 10.29 7.90 -8.23
CA GLY A 776 9.76 9.26 -8.27
C GLY A 776 8.67 9.51 -7.23
N GLU A 777 7.88 10.54 -7.48
CA GLU A 777 6.59 10.84 -6.84
C GLU A 777 5.66 11.48 -7.90
N GLY A 778 4.38 11.63 -7.58
CA GLY A 778 3.45 12.51 -8.30
C GLY A 778 3.57 13.96 -7.84
N GLY A 779 2.87 14.86 -8.53
CA GLY A 779 2.76 16.24 -8.07
C GLY A 779 1.66 16.39 -7.00
N PHE A 780 1.93 17.15 -5.95
CA PHE A 780 1.01 17.36 -4.83
C PHE A 780 -0.07 18.38 -5.17
N HIS A 781 -1.34 18.03 -4.90
CA HIS A 781 -2.45 18.98 -5.06
C HIS A 781 -2.33 20.17 -4.10
N LEU A 782 -1.83 19.93 -2.89
CA LEU A 782 -1.61 20.98 -1.89
C LEU A 782 -0.58 22.02 -2.36
N CYS A 783 0.54 21.58 -2.94
CA CYS A 783 1.56 22.49 -3.46
C CYS A 783 1.03 23.32 -4.64
N ALA A 784 0.19 22.73 -5.48
CA ALA A 784 -0.50 23.48 -6.53
C ALA A 784 -1.49 24.51 -5.95
N ALA A 785 -2.20 24.18 -4.87
CA ALA A 785 -3.05 25.14 -4.16
C ALA A 785 -2.23 26.31 -3.55
N TRP A 786 -1.06 26.02 -2.97
CA TRP A 786 -0.15 27.07 -2.48
C TRP A 786 0.35 27.97 -3.61
N LEU A 787 0.63 27.40 -4.79
CA LEU A 787 1.03 28.19 -5.96
C LEU A 787 -0.12 29.07 -6.47
N VAL A 788 -1.37 28.59 -6.45
CA VAL A 788 -2.56 29.41 -6.76
C VAL A 788 -2.65 30.60 -5.80
N GLU A 789 -2.51 30.36 -4.49
CA GLU A 789 -2.53 31.44 -3.49
C GLU A 789 -1.38 32.43 -3.69
N ALA A 790 -0.17 31.92 -3.96
CA ALA A 790 1.00 32.75 -4.21
C ALA A 790 0.83 33.62 -5.47
N TYR A 791 0.25 33.08 -6.55
CA TYR A 791 -0.10 33.86 -7.74
C TYR A 791 -1.06 35.01 -7.43
N LEU A 792 -2.06 34.78 -6.58
CA LEU A 792 -2.98 35.84 -6.18
C LEU A 792 -2.26 36.96 -5.43
N LEU A 793 -1.35 36.61 -4.52
CA LEU A 793 -0.56 37.57 -3.75
C LEU A 793 0.37 38.42 -4.62
N ILE A 794 0.93 37.86 -5.71
CA ILE A 794 1.79 38.61 -6.64
C ILE A 794 1.03 39.22 -7.84
N GLY A 795 -0.31 39.21 -7.79
CA GLY A 795 -1.17 39.82 -8.81
C GLY A 795 -1.35 39.02 -10.10
N LYS A 796 -0.90 37.76 -10.17
CA LYS A 796 -1.05 36.83 -11.30
C LYS A 796 -2.40 36.08 -11.27
N ARG A 797 -3.52 36.81 -11.17
CA ARG A 797 -4.85 36.18 -10.99
C ARG A 797 -5.27 35.25 -12.14
N ALA A 798 -4.94 35.58 -13.39
CA ALA A 798 -5.28 34.72 -14.53
C ALA A 798 -4.59 33.35 -14.44
N ASP A 799 -3.34 33.31 -13.99
CA ASP A 799 -2.59 32.07 -13.79
C ASP A 799 -3.17 31.26 -12.62
N ALA A 800 -3.59 31.94 -11.54
CA ALA A 800 -4.30 31.35 -10.41
C ALA A 800 -5.63 30.69 -10.84
N GLU A 801 -6.44 31.38 -11.64
CA GLU A 801 -7.71 30.87 -12.16
C GLU A 801 -7.50 29.66 -13.10
N ALA A 802 -6.46 29.70 -13.94
CA ALA A 802 -6.11 28.61 -14.84
C ALA A 802 -5.65 27.36 -14.08
N LEU A 803 -4.75 27.50 -13.10
CA LEU A 803 -4.28 26.39 -12.29
C LEU A 803 -5.39 25.82 -11.39
N PHE A 804 -6.25 26.68 -10.82
CA PHE A 804 -7.43 26.22 -10.07
C PHE A 804 -8.41 25.41 -10.94
N ALA A 805 -8.66 25.84 -12.18
CA ALA A 805 -9.50 25.07 -13.10
C ALA A 805 -8.93 23.67 -13.36
N GLN A 806 -7.61 23.57 -13.54
CA GLN A 806 -6.92 22.29 -13.70
C GLN A 806 -6.99 21.41 -12.44
N LEU A 807 -6.90 22.00 -11.24
CA LEU A 807 -7.09 21.29 -9.96
C LEU A 807 -8.51 20.74 -9.80
N VAL A 808 -9.52 21.46 -10.31
CA VAL A 808 -10.91 20.98 -10.32
C VAL A 808 -11.08 19.79 -11.28
N ASP A 809 -10.41 19.81 -12.43
CA ASP A 809 -10.55 18.78 -13.47
C ASP A 809 -9.94 17.42 -13.08
N VAL A 810 -8.97 17.41 -12.15
CA VAL A 810 -8.35 16.18 -11.63
C VAL A 810 -9.10 15.56 -10.45
N ALA A 811 -10.14 16.22 -9.92
CA ALA A 811 -11.00 15.62 -8.92
C ALA A 811 -11.71 14.38 -9.49
N GLY A 812 -11.76 13.31 -8.70
CA GLY A 812 -12.45 12.07 -9.10
C GLY A 812 -13.94 12.30 -9.41
N PRO A 813 -14.62 11.35 -10.08
CA PRO A 813 -16.02 11.49 -10.46
C PRO A 813 -16.99 11.74 -9.28
N THR A 814 -16.60 11.38 -8.06
CA THR A 814 -17.36 11.65 -6.83
C THR A 814 -16.89 12.90 -6.07
N GLY A 815 -15.95 13.66 -6.66
CA GLY A 815 -15.40 14.91 -6.15
C GLY A 815 -14.31 14.74 -5.09
N LEU A 816 -13.73 13.55 -4.97
CA LEU A 816 -12.64 13.25 -4.04
C LEU A 816 -11.27 13.46 -4.68
N LEU A 817 -10.29 13.90 -3.87
CA LEU A 817 -8.89 14.07 -4.26
C LEU A 817 -8.00 13.18 -3.39
N SER A 818 -7.03 12.51 -4.04
CA SER A 818 -5.93 11.82 -3.38
C SER A 818 -4.86 12.83 -2.95
N GLU A 819 -3.73 12.35 -2.43
CA GLU A 819 -2.57 13.17 -2.08
C GLU A 819 -1.88 13.80 -3.30
N GLU A 820 -1.64 12.96 -4.31
CA GLU A 820 -0.84 13.29 -5.47
C GLU A 820 -1.58 12.95 -6.76
N TYR A 821 -1.07 13.48 -7.86
CA TYR A 821 -1.48 13.12 -9.20
C TYR A 821 -0.26 13.01 -10.13
N ASP A 822 -0.25 11.97 -10.94
CA ASP A 822 0.75 11.77 -12.00
C ASP A 822 0.31 12.55 -13.25
N PRO A 823 0.97 13.66 -13.61
CA PRO A 823 0.60 14.45 -14.78
C PRO A 823 0.94 13.76 -16.11
N VAL A 824 1.75 12.70 -16.10
CA VAL A 824 2.14 11.94 -17.30
C VAL A 824 1.19 10.77 -17.53
N ALA A 825 0.92 9.98 -16.49
CA ALA A 825 0.00 8.85 -16.57
C ALA A 825 -1.47 9.24 -16.38
N GLU A 826 -1.74 10.50 -16.05
CA GLU A 826 -3.07 11.08 -15.84
C GLU A 826 -3.91 10.28 -14.83
N ARG A 827 -3.32 10.01 -13.64
CA ARG A 827 -3.96 9.22 -12.58
C ARG A 827 -3.58 9.71 -11.19
N SER A 828 -4.48 9.50 -10.25
CA SER A 828 -4.23 9.78 -8.82
C SER A 828 -3.20 8.84 -8.21
N LEU A 829 -2.43 9.38 -7.26
CA LEU A 829 -1.39 8.73 -6.48
C LEU A 829 -1.53 9.11 -4.99
N GLY A 830 -0.84 8.37 -4.12
CA GLY A 830 -0.84 8.58 -2.67
C GLY A 830 -2.19 8.28 -1.99
N ASN A 831 -2.27 8.57 -0.69
CA ASN A 831 -3.42 8.17 0.13
C ASN A 831 -4.73 8.90 -0.23
N HIS A 832 -5.89 8.27 0.02
CA HIS A 832 -7.18 8.72 -0.51
C HIS A 832 -8.40 8.52 0.40
N PRO A 833 -9.33 9.49 0.44
CA PRO A 833 -9.09 10.89 0.10
C PRO A 833 -8.11 11.50 1.11
N GLN A 834 -7.35 12.51 0.68
CA GLN A 834 -6.39 13.21 1.53
C GLN A 834 -6.94 14.56 2.01
N ALA A 835 -6.77 14.86 3.30
CA ALA A 835 -7.25 16.11 3.89
C ALA A 835 -6.63 17.36 3.25
N TYR A 836 -5.32 17.33 3.01
CA TYR A 836 -4.57 18.44 2.41
C TYR A 836 -5.07 18.86 1.03
N SER A 837 -5.31 17.92 0.13
CA SER A 837 -5.86 18.23 -1.19
C SER A 837 -7.22 18.93 -1.10
N HIS A 838 -8.09 18.50 -0.18
CA HIS A 838 -9.41 19.09 -0.01
C HIS A 838 -9.39 20.46 0.66
N LEU A 839 -8.53 20.70 1.65
CA LEU A 839 -8.41 22.03 2.25
C LEU A 839 -7.74 23.02 1.29
N GLY A 840 -6.78 22.58 0.47
CA GLY A 840 -6.14 23.41 -0.55
C GLY A 840 -7.14 23.87 -1.60
N LEU A 841 -8.00 22.96 -2.05
CA LEU A 841 -9.07 23.28 -3.00
C LEU A 841 -10.08 24.29 -2.44
N LEU A 842 -10.51 24.11 -1.18
CA LEU A 842 -11.41 25.04 -0.49
C LEU A 842 -10.79 26.43 -0.35
N ARG A 843 -9.52 26.49 0.08
CA ARG A 843 -8.77 27.73 0.23
C ARG A 843 -8.67 28.50 -1.08
N CYS A 844 -8.32 27.82 -2.17
CA CYS A 844 -8.27 28.44 -3.49
C CYS A 844 -9.62 29.03 -3.90
N ALA A 845 -10.71 28.28 -3.72
CA ALA A 845 -12.05 28.75 -4.06
C ALA A 845 -12.48 29.97 -3.21
N GLN A 846 -12.14 30.00 -1.92
CA GLN A 846 -12.38 31.15 -1.05
C GLN A 846 -11.65 32.39 -1.56
N LEU A 847 -10.34 32.29 -1.79
CA LEU A 847 -9.51 33.42 -2.22
C LEU A 847 -9.90 33.93 -3.60
N LEU A 848 -10.19 33.03 -4.55
CA LEU A 848 -10.65 33.41 -5.88
C LEU A 848 -12.05 34.05 -5.86
N SER A 849 -12.87 33.76 -4.86
CA SER A 849 -14.18 34.40 -4.70
C SER A 849 -14.08 35.83 -4.13
N GLN A 850 -12.93 36.22 -3.58
CA GLN A 850 -12.72 37.57 -3.05
C GLN A 850 -12.41 38.58 -4.16
N PRO A 851 -12.87 39.84 -4.03
CA PRO A 851 -12.49 40.91 -4.94
C PRO A 851 -11.01 41.25 -4.78
N VAL A 852 -10.35 41.64 -5.88
CA VAL A 852 -8.89 41.90 -5.97
C VAL A 852 -8.37 42.82 -4.86
N ALA A 853 -9.18 43.79 -4.40
CA ALA A 853 -8.80 44.74 -3.35
C ALA A 853 -8.67 44.12 -1.93
N ALA A 854 -9.26 42.95 -1.68
CA ALA A 854 -9.25 42.28 -0.38
C ALA A 854 -8.04 41.36 -0.17
N LEU A 855 -7.36 40.95 -1.25
CA LEU A 855 -6.20 40.04 -1.20
C LEU A 855 -4.87 40.74 -0.89
N ALA A 856 -4.88 42.08 -0.80
CA ALA A 856 -3.70 42.92 -0.54
C ALA A 856 -3.65 43.47 0.91
N GLN A 857 -4.53 42.99 1.79
CA GLN A 857 -4.60 43.27 3.22
C GLN A 857 -4.46 41.95 3.98
#